data_AF-A0A8H5LRG2-F1
#
_entry.id   AF-A0A8H5LRG2-F1
#
_cell.length_a   1.000
_cell.length_b   1.000
_cell.length_c   1.000
_cell.angle_alpha   90.00
_cell.angle_beta   90.00
_cell.angle_gamma   90.00
#
_symmetry.space_group_name_H-M   'P 1'
#
loop_
_entity.id
_entity.type
_entity.pdbx_description
1 polymer ?
#
loop_
_entity_poly.entity_id
_entity_poly.type
_entity_poly.pdbx_seq_one_letter_code
_entity_poly.pdbx_strand_id
1 'polypeptide(L)'
;MTCCSLLDGKNSTRTLTTTVTVRRQFVLKLSSAPSYPPSVSSPYSGRNDSTSPFCQLQVHSDLTFLSHIKEVTLALFSIITSLPSELETRPEAVPNASAASPVDEEHTPKPHPLFELPELLRIIIENLGREDQVRCALMNQSWSEVALDVIWVEIDDLRLLLNALSPLKKKSQKKYEFNPQPNTKSWSRFETKYCSRVRILRHNGSNNYEISSLLNVVLRIRPLRPLLPNLQVIQWNGTEKGFDDILIFMHEGVRKCTIIDDNLQSGIRLDDLCEAIRSRMPFLTLLKIDMYPYAKYLEPLINLIKSLPHLKSLSLPAFEQTSKILPCILDLVNLKSMKFDASLVDSKNSEETIAVSDLGSYMDSWGESASFDFPSELAEIVFHCISLNAVLGFFRFRSLGNLMHLRDIYLFSTVTETPNAVRDLCKALSQTCRRMTHFKLSYDQGISNKLIEDQVNDSPDLPVLMSKDVVSFEDMQDILVCSEMIEFGLRHPYGLEITDDDIERVALAWPNLEYVQLGSYPARRVGKNFAKPSIKGYFLFVDHCPRIEEIHLCIDATIPFTPSKSYTPSPILRNLGVGLSELVDEYAFTMHISLICGPKCSLQYDPEDRFEKLKELGMKEKWAAAVKLLPLINGLKARVSATVGEKEERIRYLERELSLAKEMLENLQYGHSNDTRI
;
A
#
# COMPACT_ATOMS: atom_id res chain seq x y z
N MET A 1 29.37 45.30 19.81
CA MET A 1 30.62 45.99 19.44
C MET A 1 31.64 44.94 19.08
N THR A 2 32.08 44.98 17.82
CA THR A 2 33.43 44.64 17.30
C THR A 2 34.15 43.35 17.75
N CYS A 3 34.24 42.44 16.77
CA CYS A 3 35.48 41.86 16.18
C CYS A 3 36.38 40.83 16.90
N CYS A 4 36.87 39.93 16.03
CA CYS A 4 38.14 39.19 16.03
C CYS A 4 38.24 37.92 16.88
N SER A 5 38.95 36.84 16.54
CA SER A 5 39.46 36.21 15.31
C SER A 5 40.46 35.13 15.79
N LEU A 6 40.46 33.94 15.18
CA LEU A 6 41.63 33.09 14.86
C LEU A 6 42.78 32.90 15.88
N LEU A 7 43.08 31.64 16.27
CA LEU A 7 44.30 30.93 15.86
C LEU A 7 44.55 29.60 16.62
N ASP A 8 45.09 28.66 15.85
CA ASP A 8 45.67 27.35 16.16
C ASP A 8 46.75 27.33 17.26
N GLY A 9 47.00 26.15 17.85
CA GLY A 9 48.27 25.87 18.53
C GLY A 9 48.36 24.56 19.31
N LYS A 10 49.00 23.54 18.69
CA LYS A 10 49.34 22.21 19.21
C LYS A 10 50.30 22.22 20.43
N ASN A 11 50.15 21.25 21.34
CA ASN A 11 51.11 20.17 21.70
C ASN A 11 51.14 19.75 23.19
N SER A 12 50.90 18.45 23.41
CA SER A 12 51.69 17.48 24.21
C SER A 12 52.04 17.77 25.68
N THR A 13 51.50 16.99 26.64
CA THR A 13 52.21 15.89 27.36
C THR A 13 51.36 15.29 28.52
N ARG A 14 51.61 14.00 28.79
CA ARG A 14 51.10 13.11 29.86
C ARG A 14 51.18 13.76 31.26
N THR A 15 50.37 13.44 32.29
CA THR A 15 50.17 12.12 32.94
C THR A 15 49.09 12.25 34.05
N LEU A 16 48.40 11.13 34.33
CA LEU A 16 47.51 10.75 35.46
C LEU A 16 47.66 11.60 36.75
N THR A 17 46.61 11.98 37.51
CA THR A 17 45.75 11.17 38.41
C THR A 17 44.76 12.17 39.05
N THR A 18 43.45 12.00 39.15
CA THR A 18 42.73 11.42 40.31
C THR A 18 41.24 11.68 40.11
N THR A 19 40.44 10.63 40.20
CA THR A 19 38.98 10.62 40.04
C THR A 19 38.31 11.04 41.35
N VAL A 20 37.41 12.02 41.32
CA VAL A 20 36.38 12.23 42.36
C VAL A 20 35.03 12.33 41.66
N THR A 21 34.32 11.21 41.62
CA THR A 21 32.92 11.12 41.15
C THR A 21 32.02 11.06 42.38
N VAL A 22 31.23 12.10 42.60
CA VAL A 22 30.15 12.10 43.59
C VAL A 22 28.96 11.37 42.98
N ARG A 23 28.78 10.10 43.38
CA ARG A 23 27.55 9.32 43.18
C ARG A 23 26.46 9.86 44.11
N ARG A 24 25.27 10.17 43.56
CA ARG A 24 24.01 10.08 44.31
C ARG A 24 23.36 8.73 44.01
N GLN A 25 23.33 7.89 45.04
CA GLN A 25 22.44 6.72 45.16
C GLN A 25 21.03 7.18 45.51
N PHE A 26 20.02 6.37 45.18
CA PHE A 26 18.99 5.79 46.08
C PHE A 26 17.88 5.19 45.20
N VAL A 27 17.27 4.02 45.39
CA VAL A 27 17.49 2.77 46.13
C VAL A 27 16.44 1.80 45.52
N LEU A 28 16.84 0.58 45.16
CA LEU A 28 15.93 -0.54 44.90
C LEU A 28 15.85 -1.41 46.15
N LYS A 29 14.64 -1.75 46.59
CA LYS A 29 14.38 -2.80 47.60
C LYS A 29 13.45 -3.84 46.99
N LEU A 30 13.94 -5.07 46.93
CA LEU A 30 13.23 -6.31 46.60
C LEU A 30 13.13 -7.18 47.85
N SER A 31 11.93 -7.71 48.11
CA SER A 31 11.58 -9.01 48.73
C SER A 31 10.09 -8.94 49.06
N SER A 32 9.19 -9.90 48.84
CA SER A 32 9.28 -11.36 48.93
C SER A 32 7.96 -12.00 48.43
N ALA A 33 8.03 -13.21 47.85
CA ALA A 33 6.89 -14.11 47.59
C ALA A 33 6.41 -14.83 48.88
N PRO A 34 5.23 -15.51 48.90
CA PRO A 34 5.08 -16.93 48.45
C PRO A 34 3.77 -17.22 47.63
N SER A 35 3.79 -17.99 46.53
CA SER A 35 3.42 -19.43 46.34
C SER A 35 1.98 -19.83 46.79
N TYR A 36 1.03 -20.34 45.97
CA TYR A 36 0.89 -21.60 45.17
C TYR A 36 -0.54 -21.61 44.49
N PRO A 37 -1.04 -22.64 43.77
CA PRO A 37 -0.75 -23.19 42.42
C PRO A 37 -1.96 -23.14 41.42
N PRO A 38 -1.85 -23.69 40.19
CA PRO A 38 -2.76 -23.45 39.06
C PRO A 38 -3.70 -24.63 38.71
N SER A 39 -4.79 -24.36 37.97
CA SER A 39 -5.44 -25.37 37.11
C SER A 39 -6.18 -24.71 35.93
N VAL A 40 -5.67 -24.92 34.71
CA VAL A 40 -6.24 -25.70 33.59
C VAL A 40 -7.53 -25.14 32.97
N SER A 41 -7.42 -24.51 31.80
CA SER A 41 -8.20 -24.89 30.60
C SER A 41 -7.63 -24.23 29.34
N SER A 42 -7.81 -24.95 28.24
CA SER A 42 -7.14 -24.86 26.93
C SER A 42 -7.98 -24.05 25.92
N PRO A 43 -7.75 -24.14 24.59
CA PRO A 43 -7.21 -23.07 23.76
C PRO A 43 -8.28 -22.41 22.89
N TYR A 44 -8.22 -21.10 22.68
CA TYR A 44 -8.95 -20.46 21.60
C TYR A 44 -8.01 -19.63 20.71
N SER A 45 -8.20 -19.89 19.42
CA SER A 45 -7.50 -19.41 18.25
C SER A 45 -7.35 -17.89 18.19
N GLY A 46 -6.12 -17.39 18.31
CA GLY A 46 -5.73 -16.05 17.87
C GLY A 46 -5.03 -16.14 16.52
N ARG A 47 -5.78 -15.92 15.43
CA ARG A 47 -5.22 -15.43 14.17
C ARG A 47 -5.36 -13.91 14.21
N ASN A 48 -4.28 -13.23 14.57
CA ASN A 48 -4.12 -11.80 14.35
C ASN A 48 -3.12 -11.65 13.20
N ASP A 49 -3.64 -11.55 11.98
CA ASP A 49 -2.90 -11.05 10.83
C ASP A 49 -3.03 -9.52 10.85
N SER A 50 -2.11 -8.84 11.53
CA SER A 50 -1.92 -7.40 11.44
C SER A 50 -1.05 -7.10 10.22
N THR A 51 -1.66 -7.10 9.04
CA THR A 51 -1.07 -6.51 7.83
C THR A 51 -1.72 -5.15 7.58
N SER A 52 -0.88 -4.13 7.43
CA SER A 52 -1.24 -2.76 7.00
C SER A 52 -2.27 -2.76 5.85
N PRO A 53 -3.32 -1.91 5.89
CA PRO A 53 -4.43 -1.95 4.94
C PRO A 53 -4.16 -1.32 3.56
N PHE A 54 -2.94 -0.86 3.28
CA PHE A 54 -2.64 -0.05 2.08
C PHE A 54 -2.46 -0.83 0.76
N CYS A 55 -2.77 -2.13 0.70
CA CYS A 55 -2.64 -2.95 -0.52
C CYS A 55 -3.96 -3.52 -1.10
N GLN A 56 -5.14 -3.18 -0.55
CA GLN A 56 -6.38 -3.87 -0.95
C GLN A 56 -7.25 -3.17 -2.03
N LEU A 57 -6.95 -1.94 -2.46
CA LEU A 57 -7.88 -1.19 -3.31
C LEU A 57 -7.76 -1.43 -4.83
N GLN A 58 -6.76 -2.17 -5.30
CA GLN A 58 -6.58 -2.45 -6.73
C GLN A 58 -7.17 -3.80 -7.19
N VAL A 59 -7.79 -4.58 -6.29
CA VAL A 59 -8.16 -5.99 -6.54
C VAL A 59 -9.60 -6.18 -7.03
N HIS A 60 -10.48 -5.17 -6.97
CA HIS A 60 -11.93 -5.40 -7.13
C HIS A 60 -12.49 -5.41 -8.56
N SER A 61 -11.83 -4.79 -9.55
CA SER A 61 -12.30 -4.80 -10.95
C SER A 61 -11.93 -6.08 -11.72
N ASP A 62 -10.89 -6.79 -11.29
CA ASP A 62 -10.48 -8.06 -11.90
C ASP A 62 -11.33 -9.24 -11.39
N LEU A 63 -11.97 -9.13 -10.22
CA LEU A 63 -12.68 -10.23 -9.57
C LEU A 63 -13.90 -10.76 -10.33
N THR A 64 -14.60 -9.97 -11.15
CA THR A 64 -15.79 -10.44 -11.90
C THR A 64 -15.45 -11.17 -13.21
N PHE A 65 -14.34 -10.80 -13.85
CA PHE A 65 -13.82 -11.53 -15.02
C PHE A 65 -13.04 -12.77 -14.56
N LEU A 66 -12.30 -12.65 -13.45
CA LEU A 66 -11.60 -13.77 -12.81
C LEU A 66 -12.55 -14.78 -12.16
N SER A 67 -13.72 -14.38 -11.64
CA SER A 67 -14.70 -15.35 -11.12
C SER A 67 -15.26 -16.23 -12.22
N HIS A 68 -15.53 -15.68 -13.41
CA HIS A 68 -15.97 -16.45 -14.57
C HIS A 68 -14.88 -17.38 -15.09
N ILE A 69 -13.63 -16.93 -15.17
CA ILE A 69 -12.49 -17.80 -15.54
C ILE A 69 -12.29 -18.89 -14.48
N LYS A 70 -12.38 -18.57 -13.19
CA LYS A 70 -12.20 -19.53 -12.10
C LYS A 70 -13.31 -20.57 -12.07
N GLU A 71 -14.57 -20.19 -12.30
CA GLU A 71 -15.69 -21.13 -12.40
C GLU A 71 -15.57 -22.04 -13.63
N VAL A 72 -15.20 -21.50 -14.79
CA VAL A 72 -14.97 -22.29 -16.02
C VAL A 72 -13.75 -23.22 -15.85
N THR A 73 -12.69 -22.75 -15.20
CA THR A 73 -11.48 -23.55 -14.96
C THR A 73 -11.74 -24.66 -13.94
N LEU A 74 -12.47 -24.39 -12.86
CA LEU A 74 -12.86 -25.41 -11.87
C LEU A 74 -13.83 -26.44 -12.46
N ALA A 75 -14.77 -26.01 -13.31
CA ALA A 75 -15.68 -26.90 -14.02
C ALA A 75 -14.91 -27.83 -14.99
N LEU A 76 -13.94 -27.29 -15.74
CA LEU A 76 -13.09 -28.08 -16.65
C LEU A 76 -12.12 -28.99 -15.89
N PHE A 77 -11.60 -28.57 -14.73
CA PHE A 77 -10.69 -29.36 -13.91
C PHE A 77 -11.39 -30.54 -13.22
N SER A 78 -12.66 -30.38 -12.83
CA SER A 78 -13.52 -31.47 -12.32
C SER A 78 -13.79 -32.53 -13.40
N ILE A 79 -13.79 -32.16 -14.67
CA ILE A 79 -14.00 -33.07 -15.80
C ILE A 79 -12.72 -33.87 -16.09
N ILE A 80 -11.54 -33.29 -15.86
CA ILE A 80 -10.25 -33.95 -16.12
C ILE A 80 -9.82 -34.88 -14.96
N THR A 81 -10.11 -34.50 -13.71
CA THR A 81 -9.75 -35.31 -12.52
C THR A 81 -10.69 -36.48 -12.23
N SER A 82 -11.78 -36.63 -12.98
CA SER A 82 -12.74 -37.74 -12.87
C SER A 82 -12.45 -38.94 -13.79
N LEU A 83 -11.34 -38.92 -14.53
CA LEU A 83 -10.87 -40.08 -15.30
C LEU A 83 -10.18 -41.11 -14.37
N PRO A 84 -10.59 -42.40 -14.36
CA PRO A 84 -9.98 -43.40 -13.49
C PRO A 84 -8.56 -43.74 -13.95
N SER A 85 -7.62 -43.77 -13.00
CA SER A 85 -6.30 -44.36 -13.19
C SER A 85 -6.41 -45.89 -13.17
N GLU A 86 -6.45 -46.54 -14.33
CA GLU A 86 -6.25 -47.99 -14.43
C GLU A 86 -4.75 -48.32 -14.42
N LEU A 87 -4.31 -48.92 -13.30
CA LEU A 87 -3.01 -49.56 -13.13
C LEU A 87 -3.11 -51.02 -13.63
N GLU A 88 -2.34 -51.34 -14.67
CA GLU A 88 -2.19 -52.69 -15.22
C GLU A 88 -1.75 -53.72 -14.17
N THR A 89 -2.48 -54.83 -14.09
CA THR A 89 -1.92 -56.13 -13.68
C THR A 89 -2.05 -57.11 -14.86
N ARG A 90 -0.92 -57.72 -15.25
CA ARG A 90 -0.78 -58.70 -16.36
C ARG A 90 -1.69 -59.93 -16.21
N PRO A 91 -2.08 -60.58 -17.32
CA PRO A 91 -1.65 -61.97 -17.51
C PRO A 91 -1.31 -62.37 -18.97
N GLU A 92 -0.48 -63.41 -19.09
CA GLU A 92 -0.07 -64.06 -20.34
C GLU A 92 -1.07 -65.15 -20.81
N ALA A 93 -1.02 -65.37 -22.14
CA ALA A 93 -1.34 -66.58 -22.92
C ALA A 93 -2.76 -66.79 -23.50
N VAL A 94 -2.75 -66.92 -24.83
CA VAL A 94 -3.78 -67.04 -25.90
C VAL A 94 -4.01 -68.56 -26.23
N PRO A 95 -4.91 -69.06 -27.14
CA PRO A 95 -6.08 -68.50 -27.87
C PRO A 95 -7.40 -69.33 -27.73
N ASN A 96 -8.55 -68.75 -28.14
CA ASN A 96 -9.37 -69.35 -29.21
C ASN A 96 -10.47 -68.40 -29.75
N ALA A 97 -10.77 -68.63 -31.03
CA ALA A 97 -11.50 -67.78 -31.98
C ALA A 97 -13.00 -67.55 -31.68
N SER A 98 -13.53 -66.37 -32.04
CA SER A 98 -14.40 -66.15 -33.23
C SER A 98 -15.12 -64.79 -33.16
N ALA A 99 -15.14 -64.10 -34.31
CA ALA A 99 -16.16 -63.15 -34.80
C ALA A 99 -16.78 -62.09 -33.85
N ALA A 100 -16.41 -60.83 -34.04
CA ALA A 100 -17.31 -59.67 -34.02
C ALA A 100 -16.64 -58.41 -34.62
N SER A 101 -17.45 -57.59 -35.28
CA SER A 101 -17.24 -56.41 -36.11
C SER A 101 -16.34 -55.28 -35.54
N PRO A 102 -15.82 -54.34 -36.38
CA PRO A 102 -14.98 -53.24 -35.91
C PRO A 102 -15.83 -52.23 -35.13
N VAL A 103 -15.49 -52.04 -33.85
CA VAL A 103 -16.03 -50.98 -33.01
C VAL A 103 -15.07 -49.80 -33.08
N ASP A 104 -15.68 -48.63 -33.22
CA ASP A 104 -15.12 -47.31 -33.49
C ASP A 104 -13.88 -46.93 -32.67
N GLU A 105 -12.94 -46.27 -33.33
CA GLU A 105 -11.85 -45.51 -32.70
C GLU A 105 -12.44 -44.44 -31.77
N GLU A 106 -12.36 -44.73 -30.47
CA GLU A 106 -12.76 -43.84 -29.39
C GLU A 106 -11.98 -42.52 -29.50
N HIS A 107 -12.69 -41.45 -29.87
CA HIS A 107 -12.18 -40.09 -29.97
C HIS A 107 -11.70 -39.63 -28.58
N THR A 108 -10.40 -39.69 -28.32
CA THR A 108 -9.80 -38.92 -27.23
C THR A 108 -10.13 -37.43 -27.47
N PRO A 109 -10.83 -36.74 -26.55
CA PRO A 109 -11.17 -35.34 -26.75
C PRO A 109 -9.88 -34.55 -26.91
N LYS A 110 -9.72 -33.88 -28.07
CA LYS A 110 -8.57 -33.03 -28.32
C LYS A 110 -8.55 -31.92 -27.25
N PRO A 111 -7.39 -31.68 -26.59
CA PRO A 111 -7.28 -30.60 -25.63
C PRO A 111 -7.66 -29.28 -26.31
N HIS A 112 -8.39 -28.43 -25.59
CA HIS A 112 -8.82 -27.15 -26.12
C HIS A 112 -7.56 -26.33 -26.53
N PRO A 113 -7.52 -25.71 -27.72
CA PRO A 113 -6.32 -25.03 -28.25
C PRO A 113 -5.73 -23.97 -27.30
N LEU A 114 -6.57 -23.41 -26.43
CA LEU A 114 -6.18 -22.47 -25.38
C LEU A 114 -5.11 -23.04 -24.42
N PHE A 115 -5.11 -24.35 -24.16
CA PHE A 115 -4.14 -25.01 -23.29
C PHE A 115 -2.84 -25.42 -24.00
N GLU A 116 -2.76 -25.21 -25.30
CA GLU A 116 -1.54 -25.44 -26.10
C GLU A 116 -0.65 -24.18 -26.14
N LEU A 117 -1.19 -23.02 -25.76
CA LEU A 117 -0.46 -21.75 -25.69
C LEU A 117 0.13 -21.54 -24.29
N PRO A 118 1.47 -21.60 -24.12
CA PRO A 118 2.11 -21.47 -22.81
C PRO A 118 1.78 -20.16 -22.10
N GLU A 119 1.59 -19.08 -22.83
CA GLU A 119 1.28 -17.75 -22.29
C GLU A 119 -0.12 -17.72 -21.66
N LEU A 120 -1.12 -18.30 -22.34
CA LEU A 120 -2.47 -18.39 -21.81
C LEU A 120 -2.53 -19.36 -20.64
N LEU A 121 -1.83 -20.49 -20.75
CA LEU A 121 -1.72 -21.47 -19.67
C LEU A 121 -1.08 -20.83 -18.42
N ARG A 122 -0.05 -20.01 -18.61
CA ARG A 122 0.61 -19.27 -17.51
C ARG A 122 -0.38 -18.33 -16.82
N ILE A 123 -1.12 -17.52 -17.57
CA ILE A 123 -2.13 -16.61 -17.00
C ILE A 123 -3.17 -17.37 -16.20
N ILE A 124 -3.64 -18.52 -16.70
CA ILE A 124 -4.59 -19.37 -15.97
C ILE A 124 -3.97 -19.82 -14.64
N ILE A 125 -2.77 -20.39 -14.67
CA ILE A 125 -2.09 -20.95 -13.49
C ILE A 125 -1.76 -19.86 -12.46
N GLU A 126 -1.35 -18.66 -12.89
CA GLU A 126 -1.08 -17.51 -12.00
C GLU A 126 -2.32 -17.09 -11.18
N ASN A 127 -3.52 -17.35 -11.71
CA ASN A 127 -4.79 -17.04 -11.02
C ASN A 127 -5.32 -18.20 -10.15
N LEU A 128 -4.66 -19.36 -10.15
CA LEU A 128 -5.00 -20.49 -9.30
C LEU A 128 -4.39 -20.38 -7.90
N GLY A 129 -4.99 -21.06 -6.93
CA GLY A 129 -4.38 -21.22 -5.61
C GLY A 129 -3.11 -22.07 -5.67
N ARG A 130 -2.19 -21.90 -4.71
CA ARG A 130 -0.89 -22.61 -4.71
C ARG A 130 -1.02 -24.13 -4.76
N GLU A 131 -2.04 -24.70 -4.13
CA GLU A 131 -2.32 -26.14 -4.21
C GLU A 131 -2.67 -26.60 -5.63
N ASP A 132 -3.50 -25.84 -6.34
CA ASP A 132 -3.91 -26.14 -7.71
C ASP A 132 -2.78 -25.91 -8.70
N GLN A 133 -1.93 -24.92 -8.46
CA GLN A 133 -0.69 -24.72 -9.23
C GLN A 133 0.20 -25.96 -9.14
N VAL A 134 0.39 -26.52 -7.93
CA VAL A 134 1.16 -27.75 -7.74
C VAL A 134 0.51 -28.94 -8.46
N ARG A 135 -0.82 -29.06 -8.44
CA ARG A 135 -1.53 -30.09 -9.23
C ARG A 135 -1.30 -29.91 -10.73
N CYS A 136 -1.33 -28.68 -11.24
CA CYS A 136 -1.02 -28.38 -12.63
C CYS A 136 0.41 -28.82 -12.99
N ALA A 137 1.36 -28.66 -12.06
CA ALA A 137 2.73 -29.13 -12.26
C ALA A 137 2.86 -30.67 -12.38
N LEU A 138 1.84 -31.42 -11.95
CA LEU A 138 1.82 -32.89 -11.98
C LEU A 138 1.04 -33.47 -13.17
N MET A 139 0.40 -32.63 -14.00
CA MET A 139 -0.48 -33.08 -15.08
C MET A 139 0.27 -33.72 -16.25
N ASN A 140 1.03 -32.93 -17.01
CA ASN A 140 1.82 -33.38 -18.15
C ASN A 140 3.08 -32.50 -18.31
N GLN A 141 3.98 -32.86 -19.22
CA GLN A 141 5.26 -32.15 -19.36
C GLN A 141 5.10 -30.65 -19.71
N SER A 142 4.19 -30.30 -20.62
CA SER A 142 3.96 -28.90 -21.01
C SER A 142 3.45 -28.07 -19.83
N TRP A 143 2.43 -28.60 -19.15
CA TRP A 143 1.86 -27.97 -17.96
C TRP A 143 2.85 -27.90 -16.81
N SER A 144 3.69 -28.92 -16.66
CA SER A 144 4.73 -28.96 -15.64
C SER A 144 5.74 -27.82 -15.80
N GLU A 145 6.19 -27.55 -17.02
CA GLU A 145 7.18 -26.49 -17.24
C GLU A 145 6.60 -25.11 -16.92
N VAL A 146 5.39 -24.81 -17.41
CA VAL A 146 4.71 -23.53 -17.16
C VAL A 146 4.32 -23.38 -15.67
N ALA A 147 3.78 -24.43 -15.06
CA ALA A 147 3.40 -24.40 -13.65
C ALA A 147 4.62 -24.23 -12.74
N LEU A 148 5.75 -24.87 -13.05
CA LEU A 148 6.98 -24.68 -12.28
C LEU A 148 7.53 -23.27 -12.41
N ASP A 149 7.41 -22.61 -13.57
CA ASP A 149 7.75 -21.20 -13.69
C ASP A 149 6.90 -20.34 -12.75
N VAL A 150 5.59 -20.57 -12.69
CA VAL A 150 4.70 -19.82 -11.79
C VAL A 150 5.02 -20.09 -10.31
N ILE A 151 5.15 -21.37 -9.92
CA ILE A 151 5.35 -21.77 -8.51
C ILE A 151 6.68 -21.26 -7.95
N TRP A 152 7.73 -21.24 -8.77
CA TRP A 152 9.10 -20.95 -8.32
C TRP A 152 9.54 -19.50 -8.58
N VAL A 153 8.77 -18.68 -9.29
CA VAL A 153 9.11 -17.27 -9.55
C VAL A 153 9.36 -16.50 -8.26
N GLU A 154 8.52 -16.69 -7.23
CA GLU A 154 8.62 -16.03 -5.94
C GLU A 154 8.77 -17.05 -4.81
N ILE A 155 9.82 -16.87 -3.99
CA ILE A 155 10.11 -17.71 -2.83
C ILE A 155 10.10 -16.84 -1.58
N ASP A 156 9.11 -17.09 -0.74
CA ASP A 156 8.88 -16.48 0.57
C ASP A 156 9.31 -17.38 1.75
N ASP A 157 9.47 -18.68 1.48
CA ASP A 157 9.95 -19.68 2.43
C ASP A 157 11.16 -20.43 1.87
N LEU A 158 12.35 -20.10 2.37
CA LEU A 158 13.60 -20.75 2.01
C LEU A 158 13.62 -22.26 2.28
N ARG A 159 12.77 -22.79 3.17
CA ARG A 159 12.67 -24.23 3.39
C ARG A 159 12.16 -24.94 2.15
N LEU A 160 11.27 -24.32 1.37
CA LEU A 160 10.78 -24.90 0.11
C LEU A 160 11.92 -25.06 -0.89
N LEU A 161 12.73 -24.01 -1.04
CA LEU A 161 13.91 -24.01 -1.89
C LEU A 161 14.91 -25.08 -1.46
N LEU A 162 15.23 -25.14 -0.17
CA LEU A 162 16.19 -26.11 0.36
C LEU A 162 15.63 -27.54 0.30
N ASN A 163 14.33 -27.75 0.52
CA ASN A 163 13.69 -29.05 0.40
C ASN A 163 13.69 -29.59 -1.04
N ALA A 164 13.70 -28.72 -2.05
CA ALA A 164 13.88 -29.11 -3.44
C ALA A 164 15.32 -29.59 -3.76
N LEU A 165 16.31 -29.15 -2.98
CA LEU A 165 17.68 -29.64 -3.07
C LEU A 165 17.85 -31.01 -2.41
N SER A 166 17.33 -31.20 -1.19
CA SER A 166 17.26 -32.49 -0.50
C SER A 166 16.20 -32.42 0.62
N PRO A 167 15.49 -33.53 0.93
CA PRO A 167 14.45 -33.51 1.96
C PRO A 167 14.94 -32.95 3.30
N LEU A 168 14.16 -32.04 3.87
CA LEU A 168 14.41 -31.45 5.17
C LEU A 168 13.71 -32.25 6.27
N LYS A 169 14.46 -32.63 7.31
CA LYS A 169 13.92 -33.20 8.54
C LYS A 169 13.95 -32.16 9.65
N LYS A 170 12.83 -32.01 10.35
CA LYS A 170 12.74 -31.15 11.52
C LYS A 170 13.47 -31.80 12.70
N LYS A 171 14.48 -31.11 13.24
CA LYS A 171 15.28 -31.57 14.40
C LYS A 171 14.76 -31.01 15.71
N SER A 172 14.33 -29.75 15.71
CA SER A 172 13.70 -29.07 16.85
C SER A 172 12.66 -28.06 16.36
N GLN A 173 12.03 -27.32 17.28
CA GLN A 173 11.02 -26.30 16.90
C GLN A 173 11.53 -25.31 15.85
N LYS A 174 12.81 -24.90 15.93
CA LYS A 174 13.43 -23.88 15.08
C LYS A 174 14.52 -24.40 14.14
N LYS A 175 14.89 -25.70 14.20
CA LYS A 175 16.04 -26.23 13.45
C LYS A 175 15.64 -27.34 12.49
N TYR A 176 16.16 -27.25 11.27
CA TYR A 176 16.04 -28.26 10.22
C TYR A 176 17.42 -28.77 9.82
N GLU A 177 17.47 -30.00 9.33
CA GLU A 177 18.66 -30.61 8.75
C GLU A 177 18.31 -31.40 7.49
N PHE A 178 19.25 -31.51 6.56
CA PHE A 178 19.08 -32.36 5.38
C PHE A 178 19.12 -33.84 5.78
N ASN A 179 18.13 -34.61 5.36
CA ASN A 179 18.11 -36.07 5.51
C ASN A 179 17.42 -36.75 4.32
N PRO A 180 18.18 -37.32 3.36
CA PRO A 180 19.64 -37.48 3.35
C PRO A 180 20.38 -36.17 3.08
N GLN A 181 21.71 -36.15 3.33
CA GLN A 181 22.56 -35.04 2.94
C GLN A 181 22.57 -34.86 1.40
N PRO A 182 22.55 -33.62 0.90
CA PRO A 182 22.57 -33.36 -0.54
C PRO A 182 23.84 -33.93 -1.19
N ASN A 183 23.69 -34.47 -2.39
CA ASN A 183 24.78 -35.02 -3.18
C ASN A 183 24.82 -34.35 -4.56
N THR A 184 25.82 -34.68 -5.38
CA THR A 184 26.01 -34.05 -6.69
C THR A 184 24.79 -34.22 -7.62
N LYS A 185 24.10 -35.36 -7.57
CA LYS A 185 22.91 -35.60 -8.41
C LYS A 185 21.72 -34.74 -7.97
N SER A 186 21.50 -34.64 -6.66
CA SER A 186 20.43 -33.80 -6.13
C SER A 186 20.70 -32.31 -6.42
N TRP A 187 21.97 -31.90 -6.38
CA TRP A 187 22.38 -30.57 -6.82
C TRP A 187 22.11 -30.31 -8.30
N SER A 188 22.56 -31.20 -9.20
CA SER A 188 22.34 -31.01 -10.64
C SER A 188 20.86 -30.91 -11.00
N ARG A 189 19.99 -31.70 -10.34
CA ARG A 189 18.53 -31.56 -10.49
C ARG A 189 18.05 -30.20 -9.99
N PHE A 190 18.53 -29.77 -8.82
CA PHE A 190 18.13 -28.51 -8.21
C PHE A 190 18.49 -27.31 -9.10
N GLU A 191 19.72 -27.27 -9.58
CA GLU A 191 20.26 -26.24 -10.46
C GLU A 191 19.51 -26.17 -11.81
N THR A 192 19.29 -27.32 -12.43
CA THR A 192 18.66 -27.39 -13.77
C THR A 192 17.16 -27.12 -13.74
N LYS A 193 16.45 -27.56 -12.69
CA LYS A 193 14.97 -27.49 -12.65
C LYS A 193 14.41 -26.28 -11.92
N TYR A 194 15.08 -25.76 -10.88
CA TYR A 194 14.46 -24.80 -9.97
C TYR A 194 15.23 -23.47 -9.89
N CYS A 195 16.56 -23.48 -9.76
CA CYS A 195 17.37 -22.27 -9.53
C CYS A 195 17.13 -21.15 -10.56
N SER A 196 17.03 -21.51 -11.84
CA SER A 196 16.87 -20.57 -12.95
C SER A 196 15.46 -19.98 -13.06
N ARG A 197 14.48 -20.47 -12.30
CA ARG A 197 13.08 -19.98 -12.29
C ARG A 197 12.84 -18.92 -11.23
N VAL A 198 13.62 -18.95 -10.15
CA VAL A 198 13.49 -17.96 -9.07
C VAL A 198 13.87 -16.57 -9.57
N ARG A 199 12.98 -15.60 -9.37
CA ARG A 199 13.16 -14.19 -9.73
C ARG A 199 13.07 -13.28 -8.50
N ILE A 200 12.26 -13.66 -7.52
CA ILE A 200 12.00 -12.91 -6.29
C ILE A 200 12.30 -13.81 -5.09
N LEU A 201 13.15 -13.32 -4.19
CA LEU A 201 13.43 -13.96 -2.91
C LEU A 201 13.00 -13.03 -1.79
N ARG A 202 12.11 -13.50 -0.92
CA ARG A 202 11.69 -12.80 0.28
C ARG A 202 12.03 -13.65 1.50
N HIS A 203 12.76 -13.07 2.43
CA HIS A 203 13.03 -13.68 3.72
C HIS A 203 12.33 -12.87 4.82
N ASN A 204 11.35 -13.50 5.47
CA ASN A 204 10.67 -12.90 6.61
C ASN A 204 11.33 -13.39 7.91
N GLY A 205 11.91 -12.47 8.68
CA GLY A 205 12.64 -12.75 9.92
C GLY A 205 11.74 -13.24 11.06
N SER A 206 10.42 -13.02 10.97
CA SER A 206 9.43 -13.58 11.91
C SER A 206 9.31 -15.10 11.82
N ASN A 207 9.78 -15.68 10.72
CA ASN A 207 9.89 -17.12 10.58
C ASN A 207 10.96 -17.63 11.54
N ASN A 208 10.49 -18.12 12.68
CA ASN A 208 11.26 -18.64 13.81
C ASN A 208 12.16 -19.85 13.50
N TYR A 209 12.73 -20.01 12.30
CA TYR A 209 13.63 -21.10 11.96
C TYR A 209 15.04 -20.62 11.58
N GLU A 210 16.04 -21.36 12.03
CA GLU A 210 17.45 -21.09 11.75
C GLU A 210 17.84 -21.73 10.41
N ILE A 211 18.14 -20.88 9.42
CA ILE A 211 18.58 -21.31 8.07
C ILE A 211 20.09 -21.41 7.91
N SER A 212 20.87 -20.71 8.73
CA SER A 212 22.32 -20.55 8.52
C SER A 212 23.05 -21.90 8.49
N SER A 213 22.62 -22.88 9.29
CA SER A 213 23.18 -24.23 9.27
C SER A 213 22.97 -24.96 7.93
N LEU A 214 21.81 -24.78 7.30
CA LEU A 214 21.49 -25.36 5.99
C LEU A 214 22.28 -24.65 4.89
N LEU A 215 22.34 -23.31 4.93
CA LEU A 215 23.10 -22.53 3.97
C LEU A 215 24.60 -22.84 4.03
N ASN A 216 25.15 -23.13 5.22
CA ASN A 216 26.53 -23.60 5.36
C ASN A 216 26.80 -24.93 4.64
N VAL A 217 25.81 -25.83 4.57
CA VAL A 217 25.94 -27.07 3.76
C VAL A 217 25.91 -26.72 2.28
N VAL A 218 24.98 -25.86 1.85
CA VAL A 218 24.87 -25.37 0.47
C VAL A 218 26.19 -24.72 0.01
N LEU A 219 26.80 -23.88 0.84
CA LEU A 219 28.08 -23.21 0.55
C LEU A 219 29.23 -24.19 0.26
N ARG A 220 29.22 -25.38 0.87
CA ARG A 220 30.28 -26.40 0.68
C ARG A 220 30.14 -27.19 -0.60
N ILE A 221 28.92 -27.36 -1.11
CA ILE A 221 28.64 -28.21 -2.29
C ILE A 221 28.36 -27.40 -3.55
N ARG A 222 28.07 -26.10 -3.42
CA ARG A 222 27.70 -25.27 -4.57
C ARG A 222 28.89 -25.07 -5.52
N PRO A 223 28.66 -25.00 -6.84
CA PRO A 223 29.63 -24.50 -7.79
C PRO A 223 29.88 -23.00 -7.57
N LEU A 224 30.92 -22.45 -8.20
CA LEU A 224 31.31 -21.03 -8.12
C LEU A 224 30.32 -20.06 -8.81
N ARG A 225 29.14 -20.55 -9.22
CA ARG A 225 28.11 -19.75 -9.89
C ARG A 225 27.12 -19.18 -8.86
N PRO A 226 26.39 -18.10 -9.20
CA PRO A 226 25.29 -17.62 -8.37
C PRO A 226 24.28 -18.74 -8.10
N LEU A 227 23.82 -18.85 -6.85
CA LEU A 227 22.88 -19.91 -6.44
C LEU A 227 21.55 -19.83 -7.20
N LEU A 228 21.10 -18.59 -7.44
CA LEU A 228 19.87 -18.27 -8.16
C LEU A 228 20.24 -17.32 -9.32
N PRO A 229 20.67 -17.84 -10.48
CA PRO A 229 21.36 -17.04 -11.51
C PRO A 229 20.51 -15.94 -12.14
N ASN A 230 19.18 -16.09 -12.09
CA ASN A 230 18.23 -15.14 -12.67
C ASN A 230 17.50 -14.32 -11.60
N LEU A 231 17.97 -14.31 -10.36
CA LEU A 231 17.36 -13.55 -9.28
C LEU A 231 17.44 -12.04 -9.58
N GLN A 232 16.31 -11.34 -9.43
CA GLN A 232 16.18 -9.92 -9.74
C GLN A 232 15.82 -9.09 -8.50
N VAL A 233 15.06 -9.67 -7.57
CA VAL A 233 14.56 -9.00 -6.37
C VAL A 233 14.97 -9.78 -5.15
N ILE A 234 15.63 -9.10 -4.21
CA ILE A 234 15.90 -9.60 -2.87
C ILE A 234 15.21 -8.70 -1.86
N GLN A 235 14.34 -9.28 -1.04
CA GLN A 235 13.85 -8.66 0.19
C GLN A 235 14.29 -9.52 1.36
N TRP A 236 14.96 -8.91 2.32
CA TRP A 236 15.57 -9.65 3.41
C TRP A 236 15.41 -8.94 4.74
N ASN A 237 14.71 -9.59 5.65
CA ASN A 237 14.68 -9.20 7.05
C ASN A 237 15.89 -9.80 7.77
N GLY A 238 16.58 -8.94 8.53
CA GLY A 238 17.71 -9.30 9.37
C GLY A 238 17.34 -10.38 10.37
N THR A 239 18.34 -11.17 10.74
CA THR A 239 18.21 -12.17 11.80
C THR A 239 18.94 -11.69 13.05
N GLU A 240 18.78 -12.39 14.17
CA GLU A 240 19.61 -12.16 15.37
C GLU A 240 21.13 -12.22 15.07
N LYS A 241 21.53 -12.92 14.00
CA LYS A 241 22.92 -13.06 13.56
C LYS A 241 23.32 -12.05 12.48
N GLY A 242 22.45 -11.10 12.14
CA GLY A 242 22.67 -10.10 11.10
C GLY A 242 22.30 -10.59 9.69
N PHE A 243 23.14 -10.23 8.71
CA PHE A 243 22.86 -10.34 7.27
C PHE A 243 23.79 -11.32 6.52
N ASP A 244 24.60 -12.13 7.20
CA ASP A 244 25.57 -12.99 6.49
C ASP A 244 24.90 -13.99 5.52
N ASP A 245 23.70 -14.46 5.87
CA ASP A 245 22.94 -15.43 5.09
C ASP A 245 22.46 -14.86 3.74
N ILE A 246 22.23 -13.55 3.60
CA ILE A 246 21.80 -12.95 2.32
C ILE A 246 22.93 -12.96 1.27
N LEU A 247 24.19 -12.98 1.72
CA LEU A 247 25.36 -12.82 0.86
C LEU A 247 25.48 -13.93 -0.18
N ILE A 248 24.96 -15.13 0.10
CA ILE A 248 24.97 -16.28 -0.81
C ILE A 248 24.12 -16.05 -2.07
N PHE A 249 23.12 -15.17 -1.98
CA PHE A 249 22.16 -14.87 -3.05
C PHE A 249 22.51 -13.61 -3.85
N MET A 250 23.48 -12.82 -3.42
CA MET A 250 23.89 -11.59 -4.11
C MET A 250 24.71 -11.87 -5.36
N HIS A 251 24.31 -11.31 -6.50
CA HIS A 251 25.06 -11.33 -7.76
C HIS A 251 24.61 -10.18 -8.68
N GLU A 252 25.34 -9.97 -9.78
CA GLU A 252 25.18 -8.81 -10.67
C GLU A 252 23.82 -8.72 -11.39
N GLY A 253 23.03 -9.80 -11.36
CA GLY A 253 21.69 -9.87 -11.98
C GLY A 253 20.59 -9.25 -11.10
N VAL A 254 20.87 -9.01 -9.82
CA VAL A 254 19.92 -8.39 -8.90
C VAL A 254 19.72 -6.91 -9.29
N ARG A 255 18.47 -6.47 -9.31
CA ARG A 255 18.06 -5.10 -9.69
C ARG A 255 17.35 -4.36 -8.57
N LYS A 256 16.71 -5.08 -7.64
CA LYS A 256 15.99 -4.50 -6.50
C LYS A 256 16.44 -5.18 -5.22
N CYS A 257 16.85 -4.39 -4.24
CA CYS A 257 17.26 -4.88 -2.93
C CYS A 257 16.48 -4.14 -1.84
N THR A 258 15.89 -4.89 -0.92
CA THR A 258 15.22 -4.36 0.27
C THR A 258 15.78 -5.05 1.50
N ILE A 259 16.37 -4.26 2.39
CA ILE A 259 16.96 -4.71 3.65
C ILE A 259 16.10 -4.16 4.77
N ILE A 260 15.64 -5.05 5.66
CA ILE A 260 14.81 -4.70 6.82
C ILE A 260 15.55 -5.20 8.07
N ASP A 261 15.71 -4.38 9.10
CA ASP A 261 16.27 -4.78 10.39
C ASP A 261 15.37 -4.34 11.54
N ASP A 262 14.63 -5.28 12.10
CA ASP A 262 13.73 -5.05 13.23
C ASP A 262 14.42 -5.18 14.60
N ASN A 263 15.74 -5.46 14.65
CA ASN A 263 16.45 -5.75 15.89
C ASN A 263 17.36 -4.61 16.36
N LEU A 264 16.88 -3.86 17.35
CA LEU A 264 17.61 -2.74 18.00
C LEU A 264 18.91 -3.16 18.71
N GLN A 265 19.18 -4.45 18.92
CA GLN A 265 20.34 -4.92 19.66
C GLN A 265 21.40 -5.61 18.81
N SER A 266 21.15 -5.84 17.52
CA SER A 266 22.17 -6.46 16.69
C SER A 266 23.30 -5.48 16.40
N GLY A 267 24.51 -5.82 16.85
CA GLY A 267 25.77 -5.14 16.51
C GLY A 267 26.17 -5.33 15.05
N ILE A 268 25.23 -5.17 14.12
CA ILE A 268 25.42 -5.41 12.69
C ILE A 268 26.51 -4.47 12.15
N ARG A 269 27.46 -5.07 11.44
CA ARG A 269 28.47 -4.35 10.66
C ARG A 269 27.87 -3.98 9.32
N LEU A 270 27.16 -2.86 9.28
CA LEU A 270 26.57 -2.33 8.03
C LEU A 270 27.64 -2.12 6.94
N ASP A 271 28.88 -1.81 7.33
CA ASP A 271 30.03 -1.71 6.43
C ASP A 271 30.21 -2.95 5.54
N ASP A 272 30.19 -4.14 6.16
CA ASP A 272 30.42 -5.41 5.45
C ASP A 272 29.28 -5.69 4.47
N LEU A 273 28.04 -5.34 4.86
CA LEU A 273 26.86 -5.44 4.00
C LEU A 273 26.94 -4.45 2.82
N CYS A 274 27.25 -3.18 3.08
CA CYS A 274 27.42 -2.16 2.04
C CYS A 274 28.50 -2.56 1.05
N GLU A 275 29.63 -3.08 1.52
CA GLU A 275 30.72 -3.55 0.65
C GLU A 275 30.29 -4.75 -0.21
N ALA A 276 29.52 -5.68 0.37
CA ALA A 276 28.96 -6.80 -0.38
C ALA A 276 27.95 -6.35 -1.44
N ILE A 277 27.06 -5.40 -1.12
CA ILE A 277 26.09 -4.85 -2.07
C ILE A 277 26.83 -4.17 -3.23
N ARG A 278 27.80 -3.30 -2.93
CA ARG A 278 28.60 -2.59 -3.93
C ARG A 278 29.35 -3.56 -4.86
N SER A 279 30.00 -4.57 -4.30
CA SER A 279 30.84 -5.50 -5.06
C SER A 279 30.05 -6.53 -5.86
N ARG A 280 28.91 -6.99 -5.34
CA ARG A 280 28.13 -8.09 -5.95
C ARG A 280 26.89 -7.63 -6.69
N MET A 281 26.34 -6.46 -6.40
CA MET A 281 25.11 -5.95 -6.99
C MET A 281 25.29 -4.51 -7.53
N PRO A 282 26.27 -4.25 -8.41
CA PRO A 282 26.58 -2.88 -8.88
C PRO A 282 25.47 -2.27 -9.76
N PHE A 283 24.60 -3.09 -10.35
CA PHE A 283 23.54 -2.65 -11.26
C PHE A 283 22.16 -2.50 -10.58
N LEU A 284 22.15 -2.20 -9.29
CA LEU A 284 20.91 -1.95 -8.57
C LEU A 284 20.19 -0.72 -9.13
N THR A 285 18.88 -0.88 -9.32
CA THR A 285 17.95 0.16 -9.75
C THR A 285 17.03 0.61 -8.62
N LEU A 286 16.82 -0.23 -7.61
CA LEU A 286 16.07 0.08 -6.40
C LEU A 286 16.83 -0.41 -5.17
N LEU A 287 17.03 0.48 -4.21
CA LEU A 287 17.57 0.16 -2.89
C LEU A 287 16.60 0.71 -1.84
N LYS A 288 16.06 -0.19 -1.01
CA LYS A 288 15.30 0.17 0.20
C LYS A 288 16.05 -0.36 1.42
N ILE A 289 16.26 0.51 2.39
CA ILE A 289 16.85 0.17 3.69
C ILE A 289 15.86 0.64 4.76
N ASP A 290 15.44 -0.27 5.61
CA ASP A 290 14.48 -0.06 6.69
C ASP A 290 15.11 -0.60 7.98
N MET A 291 15.74 0.27 8.75
CA MET A 291 16.46 -0.10 9.96
C MET A 291 16.51 1.10 10.90
N TYR A 292 16.86 0.87 12.16
CA TYR A 292 17.06 1.97 13.09
C TYR A 292 18.23 2.88 12.65
N PRO A 293 18.02 4.20 12.51
CA PRO A 293 18.95 5.11 11.86
C PRO A 293 20.08 5.58 12.79
N TYR A 294 20.93 4.67 13.24
CA TYR A 294 22.11 5.05 14.03
C TYR A 294 23.06 5.94 13.23
N ALA A 295 23.59 7.00 13.85
CA ALA A 295 24.52 7.95 13.20
C ALA A 295 25.76 7.27 12.57
N LYS A 296 26.23 6.16 13.14
CA LYS A 296 27.34 5.34 12.60
C LYS A 296 27.08 4.76 11.21
N TYR A 297 25.81 4.68 10.78
CA TYR A 297 25.42 4.13 9.48
C TYR A 297 25.48 5.14 8.34
N LEU A 298 25.59 6.44 8.62
CA LEU A 298 25.61 7.47 7.58
C LEU A 298 26.79 7.31 6.60
N GLU A 299 28.01 7.17 7.10
CA GLU A 299 29.21 7.03 6.25
C GLU A 299 29.18 5.77 5.36
N PRO A 300 28.85 4.56 5.89
CA PRO A 300 28.66 3.37 5.05
C PRO A 300 27.62 3.57 3.94
N LEU A 301 26.49 4.22 4.26
CA LEU A 301 25.41 4.46 3.31
C LEU A 301 25.80 5.47 2.23
N ILE A 302 26.48 6.55 2.61
CA ILE A 302 27.02 7.55 1.66
C ILE A 302 27.95 6.86 0.66
N ASN A 303 28.88 6.03 1.13
CA ASN A 303 29.82 5.31 0.28
C ASN A 303 29.11 4.30 -0.63
N LEU A 304 28.07 3.62 -0.12
CA LEU A 304 27.24 2.73 -0.91
C LEU A 304 26.53 3.47 -2.05
N ILE A 305 25.84 4.58 -1.75
CA ILE A 305 25.06 5.34 -2.73
C ILE A 305 25.95 5.86 -3.86
N LYS A 306 27.12 6.42 -3.54
CA LYS A 306 28.10 6.87 -4.53
C LYS A 306 28.55 5.78 -5.49
N SER A 307 28.47 4.51 -5.07
CA SER A 307 28.87 3.36 -5.86
C SER A 307 27.76 2.73 -6.71
N LEU A 308 26.52 3.26 -6.63
CA LEU A 308 25.34 2.73 -7.31
C LEU A 308 24.74 3.76 -8.29
N PRO A 309 25.41 4.08 -9.41
CA PRO A 309 25.00 5.15 -10.33
C PRO A 309 23.71 4.85 -11.12
N HIS A 310 23.25 3.61 -11.13
CA HIS A 310 22.05 3.17 -11.86
C HIS A 310 20.76 3.21 -11.01
N LEU A 311 20.84 3.72 -9.78
CA LEU A 311 19.67 3.83 -8.91
C LEU A 311 18.60 4.74 -9.52
N LYS A 312 17.39 4.23 -9.54
CA LYS A 312 16.15 4.92 -9.95
C LYS A 312 15.23 5.18 -8.76
N SER A 313 15.31 4.37 -7.71
CA SER A 313 14.53 4.56 -6.49
C SER A 313 15.38 4.25 -5.27
N LEU A 314 15.38 5.17 -4.32
CA LEU A 314 16.12 5.08 -3.07
C LEU A 314 15.17 5.37 -1.90
N SER A 315 15.09 4.43 -0.96
CA SER A 315 14.37 4.58 0.31
C SER A 315 15.34 4.26 1.45
N LEU A 316 15.49 5.21 2.37
CA LEU A 316 16.36 5.13 3.54
C LEU A 316 15.53 5.46 4.78
N PRO A 317 15.94 5.02 5.99
CA PRO A 317 15.34 5.54 7.20
C PRO A 317 15.69 7.03 7.34
N ALA A 318 14.80 7.81 7.94
CA ALA A 318 15.06 9.21 8.26
C ALA A 318 16.20 9.33 9.30
N PHE A 319 17.15 10.24 9.07
CA PHE A 319 18.24 10.52 10.01
C PHE A 319 18.12 11.95 10.56
N GLU A 320 18.59 12.19 11.79
CA GLU A 320 18.70 13.56 12.31
C GLU A 320 19.63 14.44 11.46
N GLN A 321 20.67 13.85 10.86
CA GLN A 321 21.61 14.55 9.99
C GLN A 321 21.40 14.18 8.51
N THR A 322 20.16 14.21 8.03
CA THR A 322 19.79 13.85 6.65
C THR A 322 20.49 14.77 5.63
N SER A 323 20.83 16.01 6.01
CA SER A 323 21.62 16.90 5.15
C SER A 323 22.97 16.33 4.71
N LYS A 324 23.58 15.41 5.46
CA LYS A 324 24.89 14.81 5.12
C LYS A 324 24.82 13.84 3.95
N ILE A 325 23.69 13.15 3.80
CA ILE A 325 23.51 12.14 2.74
C ILE A 325 22.91 12.74 1.47
N LEU A 326 22.14 13.83 1.62
CA LEU A 326 21.41 14.47 0.52
C LEU A 326 22.30 14.79 -0.70
N PRO A 327 23.49 15.40 -0.59
CA PRO A 327 24.31 15.71 -1.77
C PRO A 327 24.63 14.49 -2.64
N CYS A 328 24.93 13.36 -2.00
CA CYS A 328 25.27 12.11 -2.70
C CYS A 328 24.06 11.52 -3.44
N ILE A 329 22.85 11.80 -2.96
CA ILE A 329 21.60 11.39 -3.59
C ILE A 329 21.28 12.30 -4.78
N LEU A 330 21.54 13.61 -4.65
CA LEU A 330 21.34 14.57 -5.74
C LEU A 330 22.27 14.30 -6.93
N ASP A 331 23.45 13.73 -6.70
CA ASP A 331 24.38 13.30 -7.76
C ASP A 331 23.85 12.12 -8.63
N LEU A 332 22.76 11.45 -8.22
CA LEU A 332 22.19 10.31 -8.94
C LEU A 332 21.34 10.76 -10.12
N VAL A 333 21.95 10.92 -11.30
CA VAL A 333 21.31 11.45 -12.52
C VAL A 333 20.03 10.72 -12.97
N ASN A 334 19.88 9.43 -12.65
CA ASN A 334 18.74 8.60 -13.06
C ASN A 334 17.68 8.43 -11.97
N LEU A 335 17.82 9.12 -10.83
CA LEU A 335 16.93 8.96 -9.69
C LEU A 335 15.54 9.51 -10.02
N LYS A 336 14.52 8.67 -9.82
CA LYS A 336 13.10 8.99 -10.02
C LYS A 336 12.34 9.13 -8.71
N SER A 337 12.80 8.48 -7.65
CA SER A 337 12.10 8.41 -6.36
C SER A 337 13.09 8.49 -5.21
N MET A 338 12.86 9.41 -4.28
CA MET A 338 13.66 9.63 -3.08
C MET A 338 12.75 9.59 -1.85
N LYS A 339 13.02 8.67 -0.91
CA LYS A 339 12.22 8.49 0.30
C LYS A 339 13.08 8.46 1.55
N PHE A 340 12.68 9.23 2.55
CA PHE A 340 13.16 9.12 3.93
C PHE A 340 11.99 8.70 4.81
N ASP A 341 11.89 7.40 5.06
CA ASP A 341 10.77 6.78 5.74
C ASP A 341 11.00 6.76 7.26
N ALA A 342 9.91 6.70 8.05
CA ALA A 342 10.00 6.38 9.46
C ALA A 342 10.52 4.95 9.62
N SER A 343 11.52 4.76 10.48
CA SER A 343 11.96 3.41 10.86
C SER A 343 10.81 2.68 11.57
N LEU A 344 10.38 1.53 11.03
CA LEU A 344 9.28 0.72 11.59
C LEU A 344 9.68 -0.10 12.83
N VAL A 345 10.92 0.05 13.30
CA VAL A 345 11.52 -0.75 14.38
C VAL A 345 10.88 -0.41 15.74
N ASP A 346 9.86 -1.22 16.06
CA ASP A 346 9.18 -1.45 17.35
C ASP A 346 8.85 -0.21 18.21
N SER A 347 7.74 0.45 17.83
CA SER A 347 6.97 1.42 18.62
C SER A 347 6.49 0.95 20.00
N LYS A 348 6.87 -0.27 20.44
CA LYS A 348 6.51 -0.81 21.76
C LYS A 348 7.43 -0.36 22.88
N ASN A 349 8.68 0.05 22.60
CA ASN A 349 9.67 0.34 23.64
C ASN A 349 10.49 1.62 23.45
N SER A 350 10.44 2.29 22.28
CA SER A 350 11.10 3.60 22.08
C SER A 350 10.06 4.69 21.83
N GLU A 351 10.01 5.69 22.70
CA GLU A 351 9.17 6.88 22.57
C GLU A 351 9.61 7.83 21.42
N GLU A 352 10.79 7.61 20.83
CA GLU A 352 11.39 8.53 19.86
C GLU A 352 11.45 7.93 18.45
N THR A 353 10.50 8.31 17.60
CA THR A 353 10.60 8.15 16.15
C THR A 353 11.64 9.14 15.61
N ILE A 354 12.73 8.65 15.03
CA ILE A 354 13.72 9.52 14.37
C ILE A 354 13.14 9.97 13.02
N ALA A 355 13.18 11.28 12.79
CA ALA A 355 12.63 11.92 11.60
C ALA A 355 13.61 12.98 11.05
N VAL A 356 13.39 13.41 9.81
CA VAL A 356 14.17 14.46 9.16
C VAL A 356 14.01 15.78 9.92
N SER A 357 15.11 16.37 10.37
CA SER A 357 15.09 17.59 11.19
C SER A 357 15.93 18.76 10.65
N ASP A 358 16.86 18.51 9.73
CA ASP A 358 17.91 19.45 9.36
C ASP A 358 17.91 19.91 7.90
N LEU A 359 17.05 19.37 7.04
CA LEU A 359 17.06 19.70 5.61
C LEU A 359 16.69 21.14 5.30
N GLY A 360 15.71 21.72 6.01
CA GLY A 360 15.24 23.08 5.79
C GLY A 360 16.36 24.08 6.07
N SER A 361 16.94 24.02 7.26
CA SER A 361 18.05 24.89 7.66
C SER A 361 19.30 24.66 6.82
N TYR A 362 19.58 23.41 6.44
CA TYR A 362 20.66 23.11 5.49
C TYR A 362 20.44 23.83 4.18
N MET A 363 19.28 23.68 3.53
CA MET A 363 18.99 24.30 2.23
C MET A 363 18.99 25.83 2.31
N ASP A 364 18.43 26.41 3.37
CA ASP A 364 18.42 27.86 3.59
C ASP A 364 19.85 28.43 3.73
N SER A 365 20.80 27.65 4.26
CA SER A 365 22.20 28.08 4.44
C SER A 365 22.96 28.34 3.14
N TRP A 366 22.50 27.78 2.02
CA TRP A 366 23.11 27.98 0.70
C TRP A 366 22.69 29.29 0.04
N GLY A 367 21.63 29.93 0.54
CA GLY A 367 21.06 31.16 0.00
C GLY A 367 20.38 31.00 -1.37
N GLU A 368 19.73 32.06 -1.84
CA GLU A 368 18.94 32.05 -3.09
C GLU A 368 19.76 31.86 -4.36
N SER A 369 21.09 32.05 -4.29
CA SER A 369 22.00 32.01 -5.45
C SER A 369 22.65 30.64 -5.68
N ALA A 370 22.50 29.70 -4.74
CA ALA A 370 23.04 28.37 -4.94
C ALA A 370 22.24 27.64 -6.02
N SER A 371 22.96 26.93 -6.90
CA SER A 371 22.37 26.03 -7.88
C SER A 371 22.80 24.62 -7.53
N PHE A 372 21.85 23.80 -7.10
CA PHE A 372 22.01 22.36 -7.10
C PHE A 372 21.40 21.80 -8.38
N ASP A 373 22.12 20.90 -9.02
CA ASP A 373 21.60 20.08 -10.09
C ASP A 373 20.82 18.94 -9.44
N PHE A 374 19.51 19.09 -9.37
CA PHE A 374 18.64 17.99 -8.96
C PHE A 374 18.60 16.93 -10.08
N PRO A 375 18.39 15.65 -9.74
CA PRO A 375 18.15 14.62 -10.74
C PRO A 375 16.97 15.00 -11.63
N SER A 376 17.22 15.20 -12.92
CA SER A 376 16.20 15.70 -13.87
C SER A 376 14.97 14.79 -13.97
N GLU A 377 15.14 13.49 -13.71
CA GLU A 377 14.10 12.46 -13.75
C GLU A 377 13.32 12.31 -12.43
N LEU A 378 13.65 13.11 -11.39
CA LEU A 378 13.03 13.01 -10.07
C LEU A 378 11.53 13.31 -10.17
N ALA A 379 10.73 12.31 -9.79
CA ALA A 379 9.28 12.34 -9.91
C ALA A 379 8.56 12.27 -8.55
N GLU A 380 9.16 11.60 -7.57
CA GLU A 380 8.56 11.33 -6.27
C GLU A 380 9.51 11.70 -5.12
N ILE A 381 8.96 12.42 -4.13
CA ILE A 381 9.63 12.77 -2.89
C ILE A 381 8.76 12.37 -1.69
N VAL A 382 9.35 11.61 -0.78
CA VAL A 382 8.71 11.22 0.49
C VAL A 382 9.59 11.64 1.66
N PHE A 383 9.03 12.41 2.59
CA PHE A 383 9.71 12.76 3.83
C PHE A 383 8.87 12.43 5.06
N HIS A 384 9.46 11.65 5.96
CA HIS A 384 9.07 11.60 7.35
C HIS A 384 9.90 12.61 8.15
N CYS A 385 9.28 13.72 8.53
CA CYS A 385 9.95 14.89 9.09
C CYS A 385 9.48 15.21 10.50
N ILE A 386 10.37 15.77 11.31
CA ILE A 386 10.02 16.18 12.68
C ILE A 386 9.00 17.33 12.68
N SER A 387 9.04 18.17 11.64
CA SER A 387 8.04 19.20 11.36
C SER A 387 8.12 19.64 9.91
N LEU A 388 7.11 20.33 9.40
CA LEU A 388 7.14 20.93 8.06
C LEU A 388 8.26 21.97 7.91
N ASN A 389 8.57 22.72 8.97
CA ASN A 389 9.68 23.67 8.98
C ASN A 389 11.03 22.99 8.75
N ALA A 390 11.19 21.75 9.18
CA ALA A 390 12.42 20.98 8.99
C ALA A 390 12.68 20.59 7.53
N VAL A 391 11.70 20.72 6.64
CA VAL A 391 11.84 20.47 5.18
C VAL A 391 11.47 21.68 4.34
N LEU A 392 10.97 22.76 4.94
CA LEU A 392 10.46 23.92 4.23
C LEU A 392 11.49 24.60 3.31
N GLY A 393 12.74 24.75 3.78
CA GLY A 393 13.83 25.32 2.98
C GLY A 393 14.13 24.51 1.71
N PHE A 394 13.90 23.19 1.74
CA PHE A 394 14.03 22.34 0.56
C PHE A 394 13.00 22.71 -0.52
N PHE A 395 11.73 22.90 -0.14
CA PHE A 395 10.67 23.26 -1.09
C PHE A 395 10.70 24.74 -1.53
N ARG A 396 11.45 25.59 -0.84
CA ARG A 396 11.71 26.99 -1.27
C ARG A 396 12.80 27.10 -2.34
N PHE A 397 13.56 26.03 -2.55
CA PHE A 397 14.71 26.07 -3.43
C PHE A 397 14.30 26.12 -4.92
N ARG A 398 14.74 27.17 -5.63
CA ARG A 398 14.22 27.49 -6.98
C ARG A 398 14.46 26.39 -8.02
N SER A 399 15.57 25.65 -7.92
CA SER A 399 15.89 24.58 -8.87
C SER A 399 14.86 23.45 -8.88
N LEU A 400 14.08 23.25 -7.80
CA LEU A 400 12.94 22.32 -7.83
C LEU A 400 11.89 22.72 -8.88
N GLY A 401 11.74 24.02 -9.14
CA GLY A 401 10.86 24.54 -10.21
C GLY A 401 11.21 24.07 -11.60
N ASN A 402 12.45 23.62 -11.83
CA ASN A 402 12.89 23.12 -13.11
C ASN A 402 12.64 21.61 -13.28
N LEU A 403 12.18 20.91 -12.22
CA LEU A 403 11.92 19.48 -12.26
C LEU A 403 10.58 19.21 -12.95
N MET A 404 10.64 19.03 -14.27
CA MET A 404 9.47 18.78 -15.11
C MET A 404 8.74 17.46 -14.80
N HIS A 405 9.43 16.54 -14.13
CA HIS A 405 8.92 15.22 -13.76
C HIS A 405 8.41 15.14 -12.32
N LEU A 406 8.66 16.13 -11.45
CA LEU A 406 8.23 16.08 -10.06
C LEU A 406 6.72 16.21 -9.97
N ARG A 407 6.06 15.10 -9.60
CA ARG A 407 4.60 14.96 -9.56
C ARG A 407 4.06 14.59 -8.19
N ASP A 408 4.86 13.87 -7.41
CA ASP A 408 4.39 13.19 -6.21
C ASP A 408 5.15 13.67 -4.98
N ILE A 409 4.44 14.27 -4.03
CA ILE A 409 5.01 14.77 -2.77
C ILE A 409 4.20 14.22 -1.60
N TYR A 410 4.87 13.46 -0.74
CA TYR A 410 4.27 12.85 0.45
C TYR A 410 5.04 13.26 1.70
N LEU A 411 4.36 13.89 2.64
CA LEU A 411 4.94 14.41 3.88
C LEU A 411 4.22 13.81 5.09
N PHE A 412 5.02 13.35 6.06
CA PHE A 412 4.56 12.79 7.31
C PHE A 412 5.24 13.55 8.46
N SER A 413 4.46 14.30 9.24
CA SER A 413 4.97 15.06 10.38
C SER A 413 4.87 14.27 11.69
N THR A 414 5.90 14.32 12.53
CA THR A 414 5.87 13.76 13.89
C THR A 414 5.33 14.73 14.94
N VAL A 415 4.88 15.92 14.54
CA VAL A 415 4.27 16.91 15.44
C VAL A 415 2.91 17.36 14.92
N THR A 416 2.12 17.96 15.80
CA THR A 416 0.93 18.70 15.39
C THR A 416 1.38 20.00 14.73
N GLU A 417 1.21 20.09 13.41
CA GLU A 417 1.61 21.27 12.65
C GLU A 417 0.76 22.50 12.97
N THR A 418 1.38 23.67 12.90
CA THR A 418 0.65 24.94 13.06
C THR A 418 0.06 25.38 11.72
N PRO A 419 -1.03 26.18 11.72
CA PRO A 419 -1.57 26.78 10.50
C PRO A 419 -0.53 27.54 9.67
N ASN A 420 0.38 28.27 10.33
CA ASN A 420 1.47 28.98 9.66
C ASN A 420 2.44 28.03 8.93
N ALA A 421 2.78 26.89 9.53
CA ALA A 421 3.68 25.91 8.89
C ALA A 421 3.04 25.29 7.64
N VAL A 422 1.74 24.97 7.70
CA VAL A 422 0.97 24.49 6.54
C VAL A 422 0.91 25.57 5.45
N ARG A 423 0.64 26.83 5.83
CA ARG A 423 0.61 27.98 4.91
C ARG A 423 1.93 28.22 4.21
N ASP A 424 3.01 28.25 4.98
CA ASP A 424 4.35 28.46 4.43
C ASP A 424 4.75 27.33 3.46
N LEU A 425 4.38 26.08 3.78
CA LEU A 425 4.58 24.95 2.88
C LEU A 425 3.76 25.08 1.60
N CYS A 426 2.44 25.33 1.70
CA CYS A 426 1.57 25.45 0.54
C CYS A 426 2.03 26.58 -0.39
N LYS A 427 2.49 27.69 0.20
CA LYS A 427 3.08 28.81 -0.52
C LYS A 427 4.41 28.46 -1.19
N ALA A 428 5.27 27.67 -0.55
CA ALA A 428 6.51 27.19 -1.17
C ALA A 428 6.20 26.27 -2.36
N LEU A 429 5.30 25.30 -2.18
CA LEU A 429 4.89 24.35 -3.21
C LEU A 429 4.21 25.04 -4.41
N SER A 430 3.38 26.06 -4.20
CA SER A 430 2.75 26.80 -5.30
C SER A 430 3.75 27.60 -6.15
N GLN A 431 4.93 27.88 -5.60
CA GLN A 431 6.00 28.60 -6.29
C GLN A 431 6.95 27.66 -7.03
N THR A 432 7.28 26.51 -6.44
CA THR A 432 8.28 25.58 -6.98
C THR A 432 7.70 24.32 -7.61
N CYS A 433 6.53 23.84 -7.20
CA CYS A 433 6.00 22.52 -7.58
C CYS A 433 4.64 22.62 -8.28
N ARG A 434 4.48 23.54 -9.24
CA ARG A 434 3.18 23.84 -9.90
C ARG A 434 2.57 22.69 -10.70
N ARG A 435 3.38 21.72 -11.10
CA ARG A 435 2.98 20.56 -11.90
C ARG A 435 2.68 19.33 -11.05
N MET A 436 2.60 19.49 -9.74
CA MET A 436 2.27 18.40 -8.82
C MET A 436 0.89 17.82 -9.13
N THR A 437 0.80 16.49 -9.12
CA THR A 437 -0.45 15.75 -9.34
C THR A 437 -0.87 14.98 -8.09
N HIS A 438 0.06 14.56 -7.24
CA HIS A 438 -0.24 13.86 -5.99
C HIS A 438 0.41 14.59 -4.81
N PHE A 439 -0.40 15.01 -3.86
CA PHE A 439 0.05 15.61 -2.61
C PHE A 439 -0.61 14.93 -1.42
N LYS A 440 0.18 14.46 -0.46
CA LYS A 440 -0.36 14.09 0.86
C LYS A 440 0.46 14.70 1.99
N LEU A 441 -0.25 15.31 2.93
CA LEU A 441 0.24 15.69 4.23
C LEU A 441 -0.48 14.85 5.29
N SER A 442 0.30 14.14 6.10
CA SER A 442 -0.19 13.36 7.23
C SER A 442 0.65 13.59 8.48
N TYR A 443 0.19 13.03 9.59
CA TYR A 443 0.83 13.15 10.89
C TYR A 443 0.98 11.77 11.53
N ASP A 444 1.91 11.65 12.46
CA ASP A 444 2.22 10.39 13.13
C ASP A 444 1.04 9.81 13.94
N GLN A 445 0.85 8.50 13.88
CA GLN A 445 -0.27 7.81 14.54
C GLN A 445 -0.19 7.91 16.07
N GLY A 446 1.03 7.99 16.64
CA GLY A 446 1.27 8.16 18.07
C GLY A 446 0.66 9.46 18.60
N ILE A 447 0.71 10.55 17.83
CA ILE A 447 0.03 11.81 18.15
C ILE A 447 -1.49 11.58 18.24
N SER A 448 -2.05 10.84 17.28
CA SER A 448 -3.48 10.54 17.27
C SER A 448 -3.89 9.77 18.52
N ASN A 449 -3.14 8.72 18.86
CA ASN A 449 -3.44 7.87 20.00
C ASN A 449 -3.34 8.65 21.31
N LYS A 450 -2.26 9.43 21.48
CA LYS A 450 -2.07 10.27 22.67
C LYS A 450 -3.21 11.29 22.85
N LEU A 451 -3.60 12.00 21.79
CA LEU A 451 -4.69 12.98 21.87
C LEU A 451 -6.03 12.34 22.22
N ILE A 452 -6.30 11.13 21.71
CA ILE A 452 -7.51 10.37 22.05
C ILE A 452 -7.46 9.94 23.52
N GLU A 453 -6.33 9.41 23.99
CA GLU A 453 -6.15 9.03 25.40
C GLU A 453 -6.31 10.23 26.34
N ASP A 454 -5.69 11.36 26.02
CA ASP A 454 -5.81 12.60 26.78
C ASP A 454 -7.28 13.06 26.83
N GLN A 455 -7.99 13.02 25.69
CA GLN A 455 -9.41 13.37 25.60
C GLN A 455 -10.30 12.44 26.43
N VAL A 456 -10.08 11.13 26.37
CA VAL A 456 -10.89 10.14 27.09
C VAL A 456 -10.69 10.23 28.61
N ASN A 457 -9.52 10.69 29.04
CA ASN A 457 -9.15 10.83 30.45
C ASN A 457 -9.39 12.24 31.01
N ASP A 458 -10.01 13.15 30.24
CA ASP A 458 -10.20 14.56 30.59
C ASP A 458 -8.90 15.22 31.11
N SER A 459 -7.79 14.94 30.43
CA SER A 459 -6.46 15.41 30.83
C SER A 459 -6.40 16.94 30.93
N PRO A 460 -5.88 17.51 32.04
CA PRO A 460 -5.73 18.97 32.17
C PRO A 460 -4.74 19.56 31.15
N ASP A 461 -3.89 18.72 30.54
CA ASP A 461 -2.89 19.11 29.54
C ASP A 461 -3.50 19.24 28.13
N LEU A 462 -4.78 18.94 27.95
CA LEU A 462 -5.47 19.14 26.67
C LEU A 462 -5.47 20.63 26.29
N PRO A 463 -4.85 21.03 25.16
CA PRO A 463 -4.79 22.44 24.79
C PRO A 463 -6.19 23.00 24.53
N VAL A 464 -6.50 24.19 25.00
CA VAL A 464 -7.76 24.87 24.61
C VAL A 464 -7.58 25.37 23.17
N LEU A 465 -8.33 24.80 22.23
CA LEU A 465 -8.21 25.13 20.81
C LEU A 465 -8.95 26.43 20.50
N MET A 466 -8.23 27.39 19.91
CA MET A 466 -8.78 28.63 19.36
C MET A 466 -8.74 28.55 17.82
N SER A 467 -9.49 29.43 17.13
CA SER A 467 -9.48 29.48 15.64
C SER A 467 -8.09 29.58 15.03
N LYS A 468 -7.17 30.30 15.68
CA LYS A 468 -5.77 30.44 15.23
C LYS A 468 -4.93 29.15 15.32
N ASP A 469 -5.41 28.12 16.02
CA ASP A 469 -4.69 26.87 16.25
C ASP A 469 -5.15 25.76 15.30
N VAL A 470 -6.24 25.99 14.55
CA VAL A 470 -6.83 25.03 13.61
C VAL A 470 -6.49 25.46 12.19
N VAL A 471 -6.06 24.50 11.38
CA VAL A 471 -5.75 24.75 9.97
C VAL A 471 -7.05 25.04 9.22
N SER A 472 -7.08 26.19 8.55
CA SER A 472 -8.23 26.68 7.78
C SER A 472 -7.99 26.58 6.27
N PHE A 473 -9.02 26.81 5.47
CA PHE A 473 -8.87 26.93 4.01
C PHE A 473 -7.82 27.97 3.59
N GLU A 474 -7.76 29.11 4.30
CA GLU A 474 -6.84 30.22 4.01
C GLU A 474 -5.36 29.82 4.15
N ASP A 475 -5.07 28.80 4.96
CA ASP A 475 -3.73 28.24 5.14
C ASP A 475 -3.32 27.30 4.00
N MET A 476 -4.25 26.82 3.18
CA MET A 476 -3.94 25.92 2.06
C MET A 476 -4.23 26.51 0.68
N GLN A 477 -4.95 27.63 0.58
CA GLN A 477 -5.42 28.20 -0.69
C GLN A 477 -4.33 28.40 -1.77
N ASP A 478 -3.08 28.69 -1.38
CA ASP A 478 -1.99 28.92 -2.33
C ASP A 478 -1.72 27.69 -3.21
N ILE A 479 -1.97 26.48 -2.69
CA ILE A 479 -1.73 25.22 -3.41
C ILE A 479 -2.74 24.98 -4.54
N LEU A 480 -3.85 25.71 -4.56
CA LEU A 480 -4.88 25.60 -5.61
C LEU A 480 -4.35 25.99 -7.00
N VAL A 481 -3.20 26.69 -7.07
CA VAL A 481 -2.49 26.99 -8.33
C VAL A 481 -2.05 25.73 -9.08
N CYS A 482 -1.87 24.60 -8.38
CA CYS A 482 -1.51 23.31 -8.97
C CYS A 482 -2.74 22.66 -9.63
N SER A 483 -3.12 23.13 -10.83
CA SER A 483 -4.35 22.70 -11.53
C SER A 483 -4.33 21.28 -12.10
N GLU A 484 -3.16 20.63 -12.14
CA GLU A 484 -3.00 19.24 -12.57
C GLU A 484 -3.24 18.22 -11.43
N MET A 485 -3.76 18.65 -10.28
CA MET A 485 -4.00 17.77 -9.13
C MET A 485 -4.95 16.60 -9.46
N ILE A 486 -4.52 15.38 -9.09
CA ILE A 486 -5.23 14.11 -9.23
C ILE A 486 -5.55 13.55 -7.84
N GLU A 487 -4.60 13.63 -6.91
CA GLU A 487 -4.77 13.15 -5.54
C GLU A 487 -4.35 14.22 -4.54
N PHE A 488 -5.29 14.61 -3.67
CA PHE A 488 -5.02 15.56 -2.60
C PHE A 488 -5.44 15.00 -1.24
N GLY A 489 -4.50 14.90 -0.31
CA GLY A 489 -4.75 14.49 1.06
C GLY A 489 -4.14 15.44 2.08
N LEU A 490 -4.96 15.99 2.97
CA LEU A 490 -4.50 16.76 4.12
C LEU A 490 -5.17 16.19 5.37
N ARG A 491 -4.39 15.46 6.17
CA ARG A 491 -4.80 14.98 7.50
C ARG A 491 -4.18 15.87 8.56
N HIS A 492 -5.00 16.27 9.53
CA HIS A 492 -4.57 17.06 10.67
C HIS A 492 -5.26 16.54 11.94
N PRO A 493 -4.58 16.45 13.10
CA PRO A 493 -5.14 15.86 14.31
C PRO A 493 -6.36 16.62 14.84
N TYR A 494 -6.53 17.90 14.48
CA TYR A 494 -7.70 18.70 14.84
C TYR A 494 -8.74 18.81 13.72
N GLY A 495 -8.55 18.11 12.59
CA GLY A 495 -9.37 18.33 11.40
C GLY A 495 -9.05 19.68 10.76
N LEU A 496 -9.98 20.17 9.94
CA LEU A 496 -9.85 21.42 9.20
C LEU A 496 -11.07 22.32 9.41
N GLU A 497 -10.85 23.63 9.45
CA GLU A 497 -11.92 24.63 9.40
C GLU A 497 -12.17 25.02 7.95
N ILE A 498 -13.21 24.42 7.35
CA ILE A 498 -13.57 24.57 5.93
C ILE A 498 -15.09 24.62 5.75
N THR A 499 -15.56 25.47 4.84
CA THR A 499 -16.98 25.65 4.50
C THR A 499 -17.34 24.98 3.16
N ASP A 500 -18.63 24.92 2.82
CA ASP A 500 -19.06 24.44 1.50
C ASP A 500 -18.54 25.34 0.36
N ASP A 501 -18.41 26.65 0.58
CA ASP A 501 -17.87 27.59 -0.42
C ASP A 501 -16.38 27.31 -0.68
N ASP A 502 -15.63 26.93 0.37
CA ASP A 502 -14.24 26.52 0.26
C ASP A 502 -14.12 25.20 -0.51
N ILE A 503 -14.98 24.23 -0.22
CA ILE A 503 -15.05 22.97 -0.99
C ILE A 503 -15.32 23.25 -2.48
N GLU A 504 -16.26 24.16 -2.79
CA GLU A 504 -16.56 24.54 -4.18
C GLU A 504 -15.32 25.13 -4.87
N ARG A 505 -14.57 26.00 -4.19
CA ARG A 505 -13.29 26.55 -4.71
C ARG A 505 -12.25 25.46 -4.96
N VAL A 506 -12.11 24.49 -4.05
CA VAL A 506 -11.20 23.34 -4.22
C VAL A 506 -11.60 22.52 -5.45
N ALA A 507 -12.88 22.16 -5.56
CA ALA A 507 -13.39 21.33 -6.65
C ALA A 507 -13.25 22.02 -8.01
N LEU A 508 -13.47 23.34 -8.07
CA LEU A 508 -13.28 24.15 -9.28
C LEU A 508 -11.80 24.29 -9.68
N ALA A 509 -10.89 24.37 -8.70
CA ALA A 509 -9.46 24.47 -8.97
C ALA A 509 -8.88 23.16 -9.54
N TRP A 510 -9.44 22.01 -9.14
CA TRP A 510 -8.93 20.67 -9.46
C TRP A 510 -9.96 19.80 -10.18
N PRO A 511 -10.28 20.07 -11.45
CA PRO A 511 -11.29 19.32 -12.20
C PRO A 511 -10.88 17.85 -12.50
N ASN A 512 -9.60 17.52 -12.44
CA ASN A 512 -9.08 16.18 -12.71
C ASN A 512 -8.95 15.30 -11.45
N LEU A 513 -9.45 15.76 -10.31
CA LEU A 513 -9.30 15.10 -9.02
C LEU A 513 -9.98 13.73 -9.02
N GLU A 514 -9.23 12.70 -8.63
CA GLU A 514 -9.67 11.31 -8.48
C GLU A 514 -9.82 10.94 -6.99
N TYR A 515 -8.98 11.50 -6.13
CA TYR A 515 -9.01 11.28 -4.68
C TYR A 515 -8.90 12.60 -3.92
N VAL A 516 -9.78 12.79 -2.93
CA VAL A 516 -9.68 13.90 -1.99
C VAL A 516 -9.90 13.47 -0.54
N GLN A 517 -9.00 13.92 0.34
CA GLN A 517 -9.14 13.80 1.78
C GLN A 517 -8.84 15.13 2.48
N LEU A 518 -9.85 15.70 3.13
CA LEU A 518 -9.74 16.98 3.83
C LEU A 518 -10.14 16.80 5.30
N GLY A 519 -9.14 16.57 6.16
CA GLY A 519 -9.33 16.55 7.61
C GLY A 519 -10.36 15.54 8.14
N SER A 520 -10.62 14.46 7.39
CA SER A 520 -11.78 13.59 7.63
C SER A 520 -11.76 12.91 9.00
N TYR A 521 -10.60 12.45 9.46
CA TYR A 521 -10.46 11.73 10.72
C TYR A 521 -9.63 12.58 11.69
N PRO A 522 -10.22 13.57 12.40
CA PRO A 522 -9.53 14.29 13.46
C PRO A 522 -9.29 13.36 14.66
N ALA A 523 -8.15 13.47 15.33
CA ALA A 523 -7.88 12.76 16.58
C ALA A 523 -8.68 13.38 17.73
N ARG A 524 -8.84 14.70 17.69
CA ARG A 524 -9.63 15.49 18.63
C ARG A 524 -10.61 16.36 17.88
N ARG A 525 -11.90 16.26 18.24
CA ARG A 525 -12.93 17.11 17.65
C ARG A 525 -12.78 18.54 18.14
N VAL A 526 -12.81 19.47 17.19
CA VAL A 526 -12.99 20.87 17.52
C VAL A 526 -14.45 21.14 17.88
N GLY A 527 -14.70 22.16 18.72
CA GLY A 527 -16.04 22.50 19.18
C GLY A 527 -17.00 22.90 18.05
N LYS A 528 -18.29 23.04 18.35
CA LYS A 528 -19.34 23.40 17.38
C LYS A 528 -19.16 24.78 16.72
N ASN A 529 -18.24 25.59 17.24
CA ASN A 529 -17.97 26.94 16.71
C ASN A 529 -17.09 26.95 15.46
N PHE A 530 -16.53 25.79 15.07
CA PHE A 530 -15.64 25.69 13.92
C PHE A 530 -16.44 25.23 12.70
N ALA A 531 -16.24 25.92 11.59
CA ALA A 531 -16.94 25.62 10.35
C ALA A 531 -16.57 24.22 9.84
N LYS A 532 -17.60 23.48 9.42
CA LYS A 532 -17.49 22.19 8.74
C LYS A 532 -18.36 22.23 7.48
N PRO A 533 -17.99 21.50 6.43
CA PRO A 533 -18.81 21.40 5.23
C PRO A 533 -20.07 20.61 5.57
N SER A 534 -21.16 20.91 4.88
CA SER A 534 -22.38 20.11 4.97
C SER A 534 -22.30 18.90 4.05
N ILE A 535 -23.39 18.15 3.95
CA ILE A 535 -23.54 17.08 2.94
C ILE A 535 -23.33 17.64 1.51
N LYS A 536 -23.59 18.95 1.28
CA LYS A 536 -23.36 19.62 -0.01
C LYS A 536 -21.92 19.45 -0.52
N GLY A 537 -20.93 19.37 0.37
CA GLY A 537 -19.53 19.18 0.00
C GLY A 537 -19.28 17.99 -0.94
N TYR A 538 -19.96 16.85 -0.71
CA TYR A 538 -19.83 15.69 -1.61
C TYR A 538 -20.40 15.95 -3.00
N PHE A 539 -21.52 16.66 -3.08
CA PHE A 539 -22.19 16.99 -4.35
C PHE A 539 -21.36 17.96 -5.17
N LEU A 540 -20.70 18.93 -4.52
CA LEU A 540 -19.80 19.89 -5.18
C LEU A 540 -18.63 19.18 -5.88
N PHE A 541 -18.01 18.18 -5.23
CA PHE A 541 -16.97 17.38 -5.90
C PHE A 541 -17.52 16.57 -7.07
N VAL A 542 -18.68 15.92 -6.92
CA VAL A 542 -19.28 15.16 -8.02
C VAL A 542 -19.66 16.06 -9.21
N ASP A 543 -20.04 17.30 -8.93
CA ASP A 543 -20.43 18.29 -9.95
C ASP A 543 -19.23 18.85 -10.73
N HIS A 544 -18.12 19.10 -10.05
CA HIS A 544 -16.97 19.79 -10.64
C HIS A 544 -15.80 18.86 -10.99
N CYS A 545 -15.73 17.67 -10.41
CA CYS A 545 -14.66 16.68 -10.61
C CYS A 545 -15.23 15.40 -11.24
N PRO A 546 -15.35 15.32 -12.58
CA PRO A 546 -15.96 14.18 -13.27
C PRO A 546 -15.18 12.87 -13.16
N ARG A 547 -13.96 12.89 -12.61
CA ARG A 547 -13.10 11.71 -12.39
C ARG A 547 -13.04 11.26 -10.92
N ILE A 548 -13.80 11.90 -10.04
CA ILE A 548 -13.70 11.63 -8.61
C ILE A 548 -14.14 10.20 -8.27
N GLU A 549 -13.20 9.43 -7.71
CA GLU A 549 -13.41 8.05 -7.27
C GLU A 549 -13.58 7.97 -5.75
N GLU A 550 -12.88 8.82 -4.99
CA GLU A 550 -12.91 8.80 -3.53
C GLU A 550 -12.99 10.20 -2.91
N ILE A 551 -13.92 10.38 -1.96
CA ILE A 551 -14.13 11.64 -1.25
C ILE A 551 -14.18 11.38 0.25
N HIS A 552 -13.25 11.95 1.02
CA HIS A 552 -13.20 11.83 2.48
C HIS A 552 -13.31 13.20 3.15
N LEU A 553 -14.42 13.45 3.82
CA LEU A 553 -14.72 14.70 4.52
C LEU A 553 -15.17 14.45 5.97
N CYS A 554 -14.94 15.42 6.84
CA CYS A 554 -15.60 15.49 8.16
C CYS A 554 -16.70 16.54 8.05
N ILE A 555 -17.95 16.11 7.93
CA ILE A 555 -19.11 16.97 7.67
C ILE A 555 -19.89 17.30 8.95
N ASP A 556 -20.68 18.36 8.87
CA ASP A 556 -21.79 18.60 9.78
C ASP A 556 -23.10 18.13 9.13
N ALA A 557 -23.55 16.92 9.50
CA ALA A 557 -24.81 16.37 9.00
C ALA A 557 -26.06 16.94 9.71
N THR A 558 -25.89 17.89 10.64
CA THR A 558 -27.02 18.61 11.25
C THR A 558 -27.55 19.73 10.35
N ILE A 559 -26.73 20.19 9.40
CA ILE A 559 -27.09 21.23 8.44
C ILE A 559 -28.05 20.61 7.40
N PRO A 560 -29.29 21.11 7.28
CA PRO A 560 -30.23 20.60 6.28
C PRO A 560 -29.69 20.79 4.87
N PHE A 561 -29.80 19.73 4.05
CA PHE A 561 -29.42 19.77 2.65
C PHE A 561 -30.63 19.47 1.78
N THR A 562 -30.78 20.22 0.68
CA THR A 562 -31.76 19.93 -0.35
C THR A 562 -31.04 20.00 -1.71
N PRO A 563 -31.06 18.91 -2.51
CA PRO A 563 -30.41 18.92 -3.81
C PRO A 563 -30.99 20.00 -4.71
N SER A 564 -30.13 20.86 -5.27
CA SER A 564 -30.53 21.94 -6.17
C SER A 564 -30.96 21.47 -7.57
N LYS A 565 -30.62 20.24 -7.94
CA LYS A 565 -30.87 19.62 -9.24
C LYS A 565 -31.06 18.11 -9.11
N SER A 566 -31.51 17.48 -10.20
CA SER A 566 -31.53 16.02 -10.30
C SER A 566 -30.11 15.50 -10.51
N TYR A 567 -29.75 14.45 -9.77
CA TYR A 567 -28.45 13.80 -9.87
C TYR A 567 -28.62 12.39 -10.44
N THR A 568 -27.63 11.99 -11.24
CA THR A 568 -27.46 10.60 -11.63
C THR A 568 -26.29 10.02 -10.83
N PRO A 569 -26.43 8.82 -10.24
CA PRO A 569 -25.34 8.22 -9.49
C PRO A 569 -24.08 8.09 -10.34
N SER A 570 -22.94 8.54 -9.80
CA SER A 570 -21.66 8.41 -10.47
C SER A 570 -21.29 6.93 -10.64
N PRO A 571 -20.93 6.48 -11.85
CA PRO A 571 -20.53 5.10 -12.09
C PRO A 571 -19.10 4.79 -11.59
N ILE A 572 -18.29 5.83 -11.37
CA ILE A 572 -16.89 5.72 -10.98
C ILE A 572 -16.65 5.98 -9.49
N LEU A 573 -17.56 6.69 -8.80
CA LEU A 573 -17.41 6.95 -7.37
C LEU A 573 -17.44 5.62 -6.60
N ARG A 574 -16.32 5.30 -5.94
CA ARG A 574 -16.10 4.03 -5.23
C ARG A 574 -16.23 4.17 -3.74
N ASN A 575 -15.67 5.23 -3.15
CA ASN A 575 -15.58 5.35 -1.70
C ASN A 575 -16.00 6.74 -1.24
N LEU A 576 -16.91 6.78 -0.27
CA LEU A 576 -17.31 8.02 0.39
C LEU A 576 -16.96 7.90 1.88
N GLY A 577 -15.92 8.61 2.28
CA GLY A 577 -15.46 8.74 3.64
C GLY A 577 -16.22 9.82 4.39
N VAL A 578 -16.83 9.46 5.51
CA VAL A 578 -17.57 10.39 6.38
C VAL A 578 -16.81 10.80 7.63
N GLY A 579 -15.54 10.42 7.73
CA GLY A 579 -14.72 10.92 8.83
C GLY A 579 -15.21 10.51 10.22
N LEU A 580 -15.08 11.44 11.18
CA LEU A 580 -15.72 11.40 12.50
C LEU A 580 -16.92 12.35 12.59
N SER A 581 -17.75 12.37 11.54
CA SER A 581 -18.94 13.22 11.46
C SER A 581 -20.03 12.77 12.43
N GLU A 582 -20.75 13.74 12.98
CA GLU A 582 -21.95 13.49 13.76
C GLU A 582 -23.11 13.13 12.83
N LEU A 583 -23.88 12.09 13.16
CA LEU A 583 -25.01 11.64 12.36
C LEU A 583 -26.31 11.75 13.16
N VAL A 584 -27.22 12.60 12.68
CA VAL A 584 -28.54 12.78 13.30
C VAL A 584 -29.49 11.67 12.87
N ASP A 585 -29.68 11.54 11.56
CA ASP A 585 -30.61 10.61 10.91
C ASP A 585 -29.89 9.83 9.80
N GLU A 586 -29.66 8.54 10.06
CA GLU A 586 -29.03 7.61 9.13
C GLU A 586 -29.83 7.40 7.83
N TYR A 587 -31.16 7.45 7.89
CA TYR A 587 -32.00 7.23 6.72
C TYR A 587 -32.00 8.46 5.81
N ALA A 588 -32.22 9.65 6.37
CA ALA A 588 -32.17 10.89 5.62
C ALA A 588 -30.80 11.09 4.96
N PHE A 589 -29.70 10.88 5.70
CA PHE A 589 -28.36 10.97 5.14
C PHE A 589 -28.16 10.02 3.95
N THR A 590 -28.51 8.73 4.15
CA THR A 590 -28.31 7.71 3.12
C THR A 590 -29.17 7.97 1.88
N MET A 591 -30.39 8.49 2.06
CA MET A 591 -31.26 8.90 0.96
C MET A 591 -30.66 10.03 0.11
N HIS A 592 -29.99 11.01 0.73
CA HIS A 592 -29.29 12.06 -0.01
C HIS A 592 -28.07 11.50 -0.74
N ILE A 593 -27.18 10.79 -0.05
CA ILE A 593 -25.93 10.30 -0.65
C ILE A 593 -26.17 9.26 -1.76
N SER A 594 -27.23 8.45 -1.67
CA SER A 594 -27.65 7.54 -2.75
C SER A 594 -28.07 8.25 -4.05
N LEU A 595 -28.11 9.58 -4.10
CA LEU A 595 -28.30 10.34 -5.35
C LEU A 595 -27.02 10.40 -6.19
N ILE A 596 -25.85 10.33 -5.54
CA ILE A 596 -24.53 10.38 -6.20
C ILE A 596 -23.78 9.05 -6.14
N CYS A 597 -24.09 8.19 -5.16
CA CYS A 597 -23.42 6.90 -5.00
C CYS A 597 -24.07 5.81 -5.85
N GLY A 598 -23.31 5.25 -6.79
CA GLY A 598 -23.71 4.06 -7.55
C GLY A 598 -23.71 2.76 -6.72
N PRO A 599 -24.15 1.62 -7.29
CA PRO A 599 -24.20 0.33 -6.59
C PRO A 599 -22.82 -0.23 -6.20
N LYS A 600 -21.75 0.24 -6.84
CA LYS A 600 -20.36 -0.10 -6.49
C LYS A 600 -19.76 0.81 -5.43
N CYS A 601 -20.44 1.90 -5.07
CA CYS A 601 -19.94 2.84 -4.09
C CYS A 601 -20.14 2.29 -2.67
N SER A 602 -19.09 2.36 -1.87
CA SER A 602 -19.10 2.02 -0.46
C SER A 602 -19.01 3.27 0.42
N LEU A 603 -19.63 3.21 1.59
CA LEU A 603 -19.56 4.24 2.61
C LEU A 603 -18.54 3.80 3.66
N GLN A 604 -17.55 4.64 3.93
CA GLN A 604 -16.49 4.36 4.89
C GLN A 604 -16.59 5.31 6.08
N TYR A 605 -16.72 4.75 7.27
CA TYR A 605 -16.66 5.47 8.53
C TYR A 605 -15.54 4.90 9.39
N ASP A 606 -14.82 5.78 10.07
CA ASP A 606 -13.86 5.44 11.13
C ASP A 606 -13.00 4.18 10.93
N PRO A 607 -12.11 4.15 9.91
CA PRO A 607 -11.25 2.99 9.62
C PRO A 607 -10.20 2.71 10.70
N GLU A 608 -10.09 3.59 11.71
CA GLU A 608 -9.10 3.50 12.80
C GLU A 608 -9.74 3.19 14.17
N ASP A 609 -11.01 2.78 14.17
CA ASP A 609 -11.82 2.48 15.35
C ASP A 609 -11.80 3.58 16.43
N ARG A 610 -11.72 4.84 16.01
CA ARG A 610 -11.67 6.00 16.91
C ARG A 610 -12.98 6.23 17.64
N PHE A 611 -14.15 5.92 17.09
CA PHE A 611 -15.42 5.96 17.82
C PHE A 611 -15.38 5.01 19.02
N GLU A 612 -14.79 3.83 18.86
CA GLU A 612 -14.63 2.87 19.95
C GLU A 612 -13.65 3.40 21.00
N LYS A 613 -12.51 3.93 20.56
CA LYS A 613 -11.52 4.55 21.45
C LYS A 613 -12.10 5.75 22.21
N LEU A 614 -12.92 6.57 21.55
CA LEU A 614 -13.62 7.73 22.13
C LEU A 614 -14.87 7.35 22.94
N LYS A 615 -15.21 6.06 23.06
CA LYS A 615 -16.39 5.54 23.77
C LYS A 615 -17.74 6.03 23.19
N GLU A 616 -17.79 6.31 21.90
CA GLU A 616 -18.97 6.80 21.18
C GLU A 616 -19.68 5.68 20.39
N LEU A 617 -19.99 4.57 21.04
CA LEU A 617 -20.59 3.39 20.41
C LEU A 617 -21.91 3.70 19.69
N GLY A 618 -22.73 4.62 20.20
CA GLY A 618 -23.97 5.02 19.55
C GLY A 618 -23.77 5.66 18.17
N MET A 619 -22.69 6.43 17.97
CA MET A 619 -22.36 6.96 16.65
C MET A 619 -21.83 5.87 15.71
N LYS A 620 -21.02 4.94 16.24
CA LYS A 620 -20.54 3.76 15.50
C LYS A 620 -21.71 2.94 14.95
N GLU A 621 -22.75 2.73 15.77
CA GLU A 621 -23.97 1.99 15.38
C GLU A 621 -24.78 2.72 14.30
N LYS A 622 -24.98 4.04 14.43
CA LYS A 622 -25.68 4.83 13.40
C LYS A 622 -24.98 4.78 12.05
N TRP A 623 -23.66 4.92 12.03
CA TRP A 623 -22.89 4.82 10.79
C TRP A 623 -22.90 3.39 10.22
N ALA A 624 -22.82 2.36 11.08
CA ALA A 624 -22.99 0.97 10.66
C ALA A 624 -24.37 0.73 10.00
N ALA A 625 -25.42 1.38 10.50
CA ALA A 625 -26.75 1.34 9.90
C ALA A 625 -26.75 2.02 8.52
N ALA A 626 -26.19 3.22 8.39
CA ALA A 626 -26.07 3.93 7.11
C ALA A 626 -25.32 3.12 6.04
N VAL A 627 -24.21 2.45 6.42
CA VAL A 627 -23.47 1.54 5.53
C VAL A 627 -24.33 0.39 5.01
N LYS A 628 -25.18 -0.18 5.87
CA LYS A 628 -26.11 -1.26 5.47
C LYS A 628 -27.27 -0.74 4.62
N LEU A 629 -27.74 0.48 4.86
CA LEU A 629 -28.87 1.08 4.14
C LEU A 629 -28.52 1.49 2.70
N LEU A 630 -27.30 1.99 2.46
CA LEU A 630 -26.89 2.49 1.13
C LEU A 630 -27.08 1.48 -0.01
N PRO A 631 -26.57 0.23 0.07
CA PRO A 631 -26.77 -0.74 -1.00
C PRO A 631 -28.24 -1.15 -1.16
N LEU A 632 -29.04 -1.14 -0.07
CA LEU A 632 -30.46 -1.44 -0.13
C LEU A 632 -31.23 -0.36 -0.89
N ILE A 633 -30.95 0.91 -0.59
CA ILE A 633 -31.56 2.06 -1.27
C ILE A 633 -31.15 2.09 -2.75
N ASN A 634 -29.86 1.87 -3.04
CA ASN A 634 -29.36 1.80 -4.42
C ASN A 634 -30.02 0.66 -5.21
N GLY A 635 -30.16 -0.51 -4.58
CA GLY A 635 -30.87 -1.65 -5.18
C GLY A 635 -32.36 -1.38 -5.42
N LEU A 636 -33.03 -0.70 -4.48
CA LEU A 636 -34.42 -0.27 -4.64
C LEU A 636 -34.57 0.73 -5.80
N LYS A 637 -33.72 1.76 -5.86
CA LYS A 637 -33.72 2.75 -6.94
C LYS A 637 -33.49 2.10 -8.31
N ALA A 638 -32.55 1.16 -8.41
CA ALA A 638 -32.29 0.43 -9.64
C ALA A 638 -33.51 -0.38 -10.11
N ARG A 639 -34.18 -1.10 -9.20
CA ARG A 639 -35.41 -1.86 -9.54
C ARG A 639 -36.56 -0.95 -9.95
N VAL A 640 -36.75 0.18 -9.25
CA VAL A 640 -37.78 1.17 -9.59
C VAL A 640 -37.49 1.77 -10.96
N SER A 641 -36.25 2.17 -11.23
CA SER A 641 -35.83 2.72 -12.53
C SER A 641 -36.03 1.71 -13.67
N ALA A 642 -35.69 0.44 -13.46
CA ALA A 642 -35.95 -0.62 -14.45
C ALA A 642 -37.44 -0.80 -14.74
N THR A 643 -38.27 -0.81 -13.70
CA THR A 643 -39.73 -0.96 -13.83
C THR A 643 -40.36 0.26 -14.53
N VAL A 644 -39.88 1.47 -14.22
CA VAL A 644 -40.33 2.69 -14.88
C VAL A 644 -39.93 2.68 -16.35
N GLY A 645 -38.69 2.30 -16.68
CA GLY A 645 -38.22 2.19 -18.06
C GLY A 645 -39.06 1.20 -18.89
N GLU A 646 -39.38 0.02 -18.34
CA GLU A 646 -40.25 -0.96 -18.99
C GLU A 646 -41.65 -0.39 -19.27
N LYS A 647 -42.22 0.33 -18.30
CA LYS A 647 -43.53 0.99 -18.48
C LYS A 647 -43.48 2.11 -19.52
N GLU A 648 -42.42 2.91 -19.55
CA GLU A 648 -42.24 3.98 -20.54
C GLU A 648 -42.06 3.42 -21.96
N GLU A 649 -41.34 2.31 -22.13
CA GLU A 649 -41.26 1.60 -23.41
C GLU A 649 -42.63 1.06 -23.83
N ARG A 650 -43.40 0.49 -22.88
CA ARG A 650 -44.75 0.01 -23.17
C ARG A 650 -45.69 1.16 -23.57
N ILE A 651 -45.60 2.32 -22.91
CA ILE A 651 -46.36 3.52 -23.28
C ILE A 651 -45.99 3.96 -24.69
N ARG A 652 -44.70 4.10 -25.01
CA ARG A 652 -44.23 4.48 -26.35
C ARG A 652 -44.67 3.49 -27.44
N TYR A 653 -44.70 2.20 -27.14
CA TYR A 653 -45.23 1.18 -28.04
C TYR A 653 -46.74 1.38 -28.29
N LEU A 654 -47.52 1.55 -27.22
CA LEU A 654 -48.98 1.75 -27.33
C LEU A 654 -49.33 3.06 -28.05
N GLU A 655 -48.55 4.13 -27.85
CA GLU A 655 -48.72 5.39 -28.57
C GLU A 655 -48.49 5.25 -30.08
N ARG A 656 -47.50 4.44 -30.50
CA ARG A 656 -47.26 4.13 -31.92
C ARG A 656 -48.43 3.33 -32.52
N GLU A 657 -48.90 2.30 -31.82
CA GLU A 657 -50.06 1.50 -32.25
C GLU A 657 -51.33 2.35 -32.37
N LEU A 658 -51.56 3.25 -31.41
CA LEU A 658 -52.69 4.17 -31.44
C LEU A 658 -52.61 5.15 -32.62
N SER A 659 -51.40 5.62 -32.96
CA SER A 659 -51.17 6.49 -34.13
C SER A 659 -51.50 5.75 -35.42
N LEU A 660 -51.03 4.51 -35.58
CA LEU A 660 -51.31 3.67 -36.74
C LEU A 660 -52.82 3.38 -36.86
N ALA A 661 -53.47 3.06 -35.75
CA ALA A 661 -54.91 2.81 -35.74
C ALA A 661 -55.72 4.06 -36.12
N LYS A 662 -55.31 5.25 -35.68
CA LYS A 662 -55.93 6.53 -36.10
C LYS A 662 -55.77 6.77 -37.59
N GLU A 663 -54.59 6.54 -38.13
CA GLU A 663 -54.32 6.70 -39.57
C GLU A 663 -55.15 5.71 -40.42
N MET A 664 -55.32 4.46 -39.96
CA MET A 664 -56.23 3.51 -40.59
C MET A 664 -57.70 3.96 -40.54
N LEU A 665 -58.13 4.58 -39.44
CA LEU A 665 -59.51 5.04 -39.24
C LEU A 665 -59.82 6.29 -40.10
N GLU A 666 -58.85 7.19 -40.23
CA GLU A 666 -58.93 8.34 -41.16
C GLU A 666 -59.03 7.86 -42.62
N ASN A 667 -58.24 6.85 -43.01
CA ASN A 667 -58.33 6.25 -44.34
C ASN A 667 -59.69 5.57 -44.61
N LEU A 668 -60.31 4.95 -43.60
CA LEU A 668 -61.66 4.38 -43.71
C LEU A 668 -62.76 5.45 -43.81
N GLN A 669 -62.63 6.58 -43.10
CA GLN A 669 -63.58 7.70 -43.19
C GLN A 669 -63.51 8.42 -44.55
N TYR A 670 -62.32 8.55 -45.14
CA TYR A 670 -62.18 9.06 -46.51
C TYR A 670 -62.69 8.08 -47.59
N GLY A 671 -62.66 6.77 -47.32
CA GLY A 671 -63.22 5.74 -48.20
C GLY A 671 -64.75 5.77 -48.33
N HIS A 672 -65.49 6.15 -47.28
CA HIS A 672 -66.96 6.19 -47.32
C HIS A 672 -67.56 7.50 -47.88
N SER A 673 -66.75 8.53 -48.13
CA SER A 673 -67.20 9.77 -48.80
C SER A 673 -67.42 9.61 -50.31
N ASN A 674 -66.84 8.57 -50.93
CA ASN A 674 -66.95 8.35 -52.38
C ASN A 674 -68.07 7.39 -52.81
N ASP A 675 -68.82 6.77 -51.88
CA ASP A 675 -69.90 5.81 -52.20
C ASP A 675 -71.33 6.38 -52.06
N THR A 676 -71.49 7.71 -51.91
CA THR A 676 -72.82 8.38 -51.97
C THR A 676 -73.08 9.16 -53.28
N ARG A 677 -72.28 8.90 -54.32
CA ARG A 677 -72.60 9.25 -55.71
C ARG A 677 -72.52 8.00 -56.57
N ILE A 678 -73.62 7.24 -56.63
CA ILE A 678 -74.22 6.59 -57.82
C ILE A 678 -75.57 6.02 -57.40
#